data_AF-A0A9N9VZC2-F1
#
_entry.id   AF-A0A9N9VZC2-F1
#
_cell.length_a   1.000
_cell.length_b   1.000
_cell.length_c   1.000
_cell.angle_alpha   90.00
_cell.angle_beta   90.00
_cell.angle_gamma   90.00
#
_symmetry.space_group_name_H-M   'P 1'
#
loop_
_entity.id
_entity.type
_entity.pdbx_description
1 polymer ?
#
loop_
_entity_poly.entity_id
_entity_poly.type
_entity_poly.pdbx_seq_one_letter_code
_entity_poly.pdbx_strand_id
1 'polypeptide(L)'
;MSHKGKNSAGSSKGKKSTKSGAESKSEDVLQAVVLADSFQDRFRPFTVEKPRCLLPLANTPLIEYTLEFLAMNGVNEVYIYCGAHTDQVEDHINRSRWATTSRSSPFSVVQFVRVSDARSVGDVLRDMDKRSLVDGDFILVHGDLVSNIILDEALAAHRKRRETSAANIMTLVLRSGGLVEHRTKTNGITPVFAIDAKNQRCLHYDEISPLQSDHYITLDPAIPDELSTDFEVRADLIDAQIDICTPEVLALWSESFDYELPRKNFLHGVLKDWELNGKMIYAEVLEEGYAARASNLQMYNSISQDIISRWAAPFLPENNILPSQSYNRQPNGVVVDKSVTLASDAKLSKSVVGRFTTIGAGSKITNCVIGKDCKIGSNVTLENSYLWNQVTIEDGAQISQSVLADSTYVGEKSRIFSGSLLSYGVQVDKNITLQDGVVASMVTASGAPATKDTKLLGDSTNAAVFYDPEDEELDEQDPSQLQKSLLYSLANLNISTSTISTLASAIDSDDEDDDGIISEGATSTRSRLLSFASDDSAGRAGFHADAVHGLVDALRAETGDFDSAKLEFMGLRLANDASDHMMRKAVAAAFARRAAELLTPEYGSLEPSKAAEKALTARKGATKFIDEVGVGGGEAEQVEFTLQLQKALQYVKGVETPRAGILLAALLQQLYALDILEEEGILGWWKDTRAVENETLTTLKEKSKVLVEWLENAEEEDDDSEEESDDE
;
A
#
# COMPACT_ATOMS: atom_id res chain seq x y z
N MET A 1 66.44 52.97 -12.84
CA MET A 1 67.38 51.94 -13.30
C MET A 1 67.33 50.77 -12.32
N SER A 2 67.30 49.54 -12.85
CA SER A 2 67.68 48.26 -12.24
C SER A 2 67.99 48.22 -10.73
N HIS A 3 67.28 47.42 -9.94
CA HIS A 3 67.69 46.04 -9.61
C HIS A 3 66.76 45.36 -8.59
N LYS A 4 66.49 44.08 -8.84
CA LYS A 4 65.92 43.05 -7.96
C LYS A 4 66.77 42.81 -6.71
N GLY A 5 66.13 42.35 -5.62
CA GLY A 5 66.78 41.38 -4.71
C GLY A 5 66.34 41.40 -3.24
N LYS A 6 65.36 40.55 -2.92
CA LYS A 6 64.94 39.97 -1.62
C LYS A 6 65.91 40.10 -0.42
N ASN A 7 65.34 40.43 0.75
CA ASN A 7 65.41 39.53 1.92
C ASN A 7 64.32 39.82 2.95
N SER A 8 63.61 38.77 3.35
CA SER A 8 62.65 38.68 4.43
C SER A 8 63.36 38.43 5.76
N ALA A 9 62.99 39.17 6.80
CA ALA A 9 63.07 38.73 8.19
C ALA A 9 61.85 39.26 8.93
N GLY A 10 60.95 38.36 9.32
CA GLY A 10 59.79 38.68 10.12
C GLY A 10 60.18 38.84 11.58
N SER A 11 59.55 39.81 12.26
CA SER A 11 59.19 39.69 13.66
C SER A 11 57.80 40.28 13.85
N SER A 12 56.96 39.47 14.45
CA SER A 12 55.53 39.63 14.72
C SER A 12 55.22 40.65 15.81
N LYS A 13 54.12 41.39 15.64
CA LYS A 13 52.97 41.39 16.57
C LYS A 13 51.77 42.10 15.93
N GLY A 14 50.67 41.35 15.78
CA GLY A 14 49.40 41.83 15.24
C GLY A 14 48.29 41.95 16.29
N LYS A 15 47.30 42.78 15.95
CA LYS A 15 45.86 42.79 16.30
C LYS A 15 45.34 44.17 15.86
N LYS A 16 44.20 44.38 15.21
CA LYS A 16 43.20 43.56 14.50
C LYS A 16 42.29 44.62 13.83
N SER A 17 41.95 44.49 12.55
CA SER A 17 40.76 45.17 12.00
C SER A 17 40.02 44.19 11.11
N THR A 18 38.75 44.03 11.45
CA THR A 18 37.76 43.03 11.05
C THR A 18 37.36 43.13 9.57
N LYS A 19 37.34 41.97 8.93
CA LYS A 19 36.81 41.72 7.58
C LYS A 19 35.31 41.45 7.71
N SER A 20 34.45 42.30 7.15
CA SER A 20 33.05 41.97 6.91
C SER A 20 32.96 41.23 5.59
N GLY A 21 32.61 39.95 5.64
CA GLY A 21 32.29 39.14 4.47
C GLY A 21 30.96 39.62 3.87
N ALA A 22 30.99 40.00 2.60
CA ALA A 22 29.79 40.03 1.78
C ALA A 22 29.66 38.63 1.18
N GLU A 23 28.72 37.85 1.69
CA GLU A 23 28.19 36.69 0.99
C GLU A 23 27.58 37.18 -0.33
N SER A 24 28.17 36.75 -1.44
CA SER A 24 27.53 36.85 -2.73
C SER A 24 26.28 35.98 -2.71
N LYS A 25 25.09 36.60 -2.64
CA LYS A 25 23.82 35.92 -2.97
C LYS A 25 23.95 35.34 -4.38
N SER A 26 24.27 34.05 -4.49
CA SER A 26 23.95 33.30 -5.70
C SER A 26 22.45 33.40 -5.90
N GLU A 27 21.98 33.72 -7.10
CA GLU A 27 20.57 33.63 -7.43
C GLU A 27 20.12 32.18 -7.14
N ASP A 28 19.08 32.00 -6.31
CA ASP A 28 18.51 30.68 -6.01
C ASP A 28 18.05 30.05 -7.32
N VAL A 29 18.82 29.09 -7.82
CA VAL A 29 18.54 28.35 -9.04
C VAL A 29 17.34 27.45 -8.77
N LEU A 30 16.28 27.55 -9.57
CA LEU A 30 15.10 26.70 -9.41
C LEU A 30 15.43 25.29 -9.90
N GLN A 31 15.37 24.33 -8.97
CA GLN A 31 15.64 22.92 -9.21
C GLN A 31 14.31 22.16 -9.38
N ALA A 32 14.32 21.07 -10.14
CA ALA A 32 13.19 20.16 -10.23
C ALA A 32 13.65 18.70 -10.15
N VAL A 33 12.82 17.89 -9.50
CA VAL A 33 12.97 16.44 -9.36
C VAL A 33 11.84 15.78 -10.13
N VAL A 34 12.21 14.97 -11.13
CA VAL A 34 11.29 14.23 -11.99
C VAL A 34 11.39 12.75 -11.67
N LEU A 35 10.32 12.20 -11.10
CA LEU A 35 10.16 10.77 -10.88
C LEU A 35 9.67 10.12 -12.19
N ALA A 36 10.60 9.63 -13.02
CA ALA A 36 10.26 9.04 -14.33
C ALA A 36 9.72 7.61 -14.23
N ASP A 37 9.99 6.94 -13.10
CA ASP A 37 9.36 5.69 -12.71
C ASP A 37 8.47 5.94 -11.48
N SER A 38 7.30 5.32 -11.46
CA SER A 38 6.30 5.48 -10.41
C SER A 38 6.12 4.23 -9.57
N PHE A 39 6.90 3.16 -9.80
CA PHE A 39 6.78 1.87 -9.10
C PHE A 39 5.36 1.28 -9.16
N GLN A 40 4.63 1.58 -10.23
CA GLN A 40 3.25 1.13 -10.45
C GLN A 40 3.18 0.24 -11.68
N ASP A 41 2.40 -0.81 -11.58
CA ASP A 41 2.18 -1.85 -12.59
C ASP A 41 0.97 -1.59 -13.51
N ARG A 42 0.27 -0.47 -13.32
CA ARG A 42 -1.01 -0.12 -14.00
C ARG A 42 -0.99 -0.11 -15.54
N PHE A 43 0.20 -0.06 -16.14
CA PHE A 43 0.41 -0.06 -17.60
C PHE A 43 1.05 -1.37 -18.10
N ARG A 44 1.17 -2.41 -17.27
CA ARG A 44 1.52 -3.74 -17.75
C ARG A 44 0.45 -4.21 -18.75
N PRO A 45 0.83 -4.82 -19.89
CA PRO A 45 2.15 -5.35 -20.23
C PRO A 45 3.13 -4.35 -20.86
N PHE A 46 2.71 -3.14 -21.22
CA PHE A 46 3.56 -2.20 -21.98
C PHE A 46 4.81 -1.76 -21.22
N THR A 47 4.71 -1.65 -19.90
CA THR A 47 5.82 -1.19 -19.04
C THR A 47 6.93 -2.22 -18.85
N VAL A 48 6.68 -3.50 -19.20
CA VAL A 48 7.69 -4.57 -19.12
C VAL A 48 8.84 -4.30 -20.10
N GLU A 49 8.54 -3.82 -21.30
CA GLU A 49 9.55 -3.58 -22.35
C GLU A 49 10.03 -2.12 -22.40
N LYS A 50 9.16 -1.16 -22.06
CA LYS A 50 9.43 0.27 -22.20
C LYS A 50 8.86 1.06 -21.03
N PRO A 51 9.63 1.97 -20.40
CA PRO A 51 9.16 2.67 -19.21
C PRO A 51 8.00 3.61 -19.53
N ARG A 52 7.13 3.85 -18.53
CA ARG A 52 5.88 4.62 -18.68
C ARG A 52 6.12 6.02 -19.25
N CYS A 53 7.15 6.71 -18.78
CA CYS A 53 7.51 8.06 -19.23
C CYS A 53 7.85 8.16 -20.72
N LEU A 54 8.19 7.05 -21.39
CA LEU A 54 8.48 7.01 -22.83
C LEU A 54 7.29 6.53 -23.68
N LEU A 55 6.15 6.19 -23.06
CA LEU A 55 4.96 5.83 -23.81
C LEU A 55 4.42 7.05 -24.58
N PRO A 56 3.99 6.89 -25.84
CA PRO A 56 3.62 8.01 -26.69
C PRO A 56 2.20 8.47 -26.41
N LEU A 57 2.02 9.71 -25.94
CA LEU A 57 0.75 10.40 -25.85
C LEU A 57 0.60 11.34 -27.06
N ALA A 58 -0.43 11.15 -27.89
CA ALA A 58 -0.61 11.92 -29.13
C ALA A 58 0.66 11.96 -30.04
N ASN A 59 1.38 10.83 -30.14
CA ASN A 59 2.64 10.65 -30.88
C ASN A 59 3.88 11.35 -30.31
N THR A 60 3.81 11.83 -29.07
CA THR A 60 4.92 12.43 -28.33
C THR A 60 5.12 11.67 -27.02
N PRO A 61 6.34 11.27 -26.64
CA PRO A 61 6.58 10.62 -25.35
C PRO A 61 6.11 11.48 -24.16
N LEU A 62 5.54 10.86 -23.13
CA LEU A 62 5.00 11.56 -21.94
C LEU A 62 6.01 12.50 -21.28
N ILE A 63 7.28 12.09 -21.16
CA ILE A 63 8.34 12.87 -20.54
C ILE A 63 8.57 14.23 -21.20
N GLU A 64 8.32 14.35 -22.51
CA GLU A 64 8.47 15.61 -23.25
C GLU A 64 7.48 16.66 -22.74
N TYR A 65 6.24 16.26 -22.44
CA TYR A 65 5.23 17.16 -21.88
C TYR A 65 5.64 17.68 -20.50
N THR A 66 6.21 16.81 -19.67
CA THR A 66 6.71 17.20 -18.34
C THR A 66 7.92 18.15 -18.45
N LEU A 67 8.86 17.87 -19.35
CA LEU A 67 10.04 18.73 -19.54
C LEU A 67 9.67 20.09 -20.15
N GLU A 68 8.73 20.15 -21.09
CA GLU A 68 8.21 21.43 -21.60
C GLU A 68 7.49 22.25 -20.51
N PHE A 69 6.73 21.58 -19.62
CA PHE A 69 6.11 22.22 -18.48
C PHE A 69 7.14 22.84 -17.52
N LEU A 70 8.21 22.11 -17.19
CA LEU A 70 9.29 22.61 -16.34
C LEU A 70 10.05 23.76 -17.01
N ALA A 71 10.31 23.66 -18.32
CA ALA A 71 10.95 24.70 -19.11
C ALA A 71 10.11 26.00 -19.15
N MET A 72 8.79 25.87 -19.30
CA MET A 72 7.86 27.01 -19.30
C MET A 72 7.89 27.75 -17.96
N ASN A 73 8.11 27.04 -16.86
CA ASN A 73 8.17 27.58 -15.50
C ASN A 73 9.59 28.02 -15.07
N GLY A 74 10.54 28.10 -16.00
CA GLY A 74 11.87 28.65 -15.73
C GLY A 74 12.74 27.79 -14.82
N VAL A 75 12.56 26.47 -14.83
CA VAL A 75 13.45 25.54 -14.13
C VAL A 75 14.82 25.48 -14.83
N ASN A 76 15.89 25.51 -14.04
CA ASN A 76 17.26 25.56 -14.54
C ASN A 76 18.01 24.22 -14.41
N GLU A 77 17.74 23.46 -13.36
CA GLU A 77 18.39 22.18 -13.07
C GLU A 77 17.33 21.09 -12.88
N VAL A 78 17.51 19.96 -13.56
CA VAL A 78 16.55 18.85 -13.53
C VAL A 78 17.26 17.57 -13.12
N TYR A 79 16.76 16.95 -12.05
CA TYR A 79 17.17 15.64 -11.57
C TYR A 79 16.11 14.62 -11.98
N ILE A 80 16.46 13.68 -12.84
CA ILE A 80 15.54 12.66 -13.33
C ILE A 80 15.90 11.35 -12.65
N TYR A 81 14.98 10.86 -11.82
CA TYR A 81 15.07 9.49 -11.32
C TYR A 81 14.50 8.53 -12.35
N CYS A 82 15.33 7.59 -12.78
CA CYS A 82 14.92 6.50 -13.66
C CYS A 82 15.00 5.19 -12.87
N GLY A 83 13.89 4.46 -12.80
CA GLY A 83 13.88 3.09 -12.28
C GLY A 83 14.15 2.10 -13.42
N ALA A 84 13.11 1.39 -13.84
CA ALA A 84 13.21 0.43 -14.93
C ALA A 84 13.68 1.08 -16.24
N HIS A 85 14.49 0.35 -17.02
CA HIS A 85 14.94 0.74 -18.36
C HIS A 85 15.65 2.11 -18.44
N THR A 86 16.44 2.44 -17.42
CA THR A 86 17.19 3.71 -17.33
C THR A 86 17.95 4.03 -18.62
N ASP A 87 18.63 3.05 -19.21
CA ASP A 87 19.40 3.24 -20.45
C ASP A 87 18.54 3.78 -21.61
N GLN A 88 17.28 3.34 -21.72
CA GLN A 88 16.37 3.82 -22.77
C GLN A 88 15.98 5.30 -22.56
N VAL A 89 15.75 5.70 -21.31
CA VAL A 89 15.37 7.08 -20.95
C VAL A 89 16.55 8.03 -21.18
N GLU A 90 17.74 7.64 -20.75
CA GLU A 90 18.97 8.39 -20.99
C GLU A 90 19.26 8.54 -22.49
N ASP A 91 19.18 7.45 -23.26
CA ASP A 91 19.37 7.48 -24.71
C ASP A 91 18.38 8.42 -25.41
N HIS A 92 17.11 8.40 -24.98
CA HIS A 92 16.07 9.27 -25.53
C HIS A 92 16.38 10.75 -25.24
N ILE A 93 16.68 11.09 -23.99
CA ILE A 93 16.99 12.47 -23.58
C ILE A 93 18.28 12.98 -24.21
N ASN A 94 19.32 12.17 -24.30
CA ASN A 94 20.58 12.55 -24.93
C ASN A 94 20.43 12.85 -26.43
N ARG A 95 19.46 12.23 -27.12
CA ARG A 95 19.10 12.53 -28.52
C ARG A 95 18.11 13.69 -28.66
N SER A 96 17.46 14.08 -27.58
CA SER A 96 16.44 15.14 -27.55
C SER A 96 17.07 16.54 -27.49
N ARG A 97 16.23 17.58 -27.50
CA ARG A 97 16.67 18.98 -27.34
C ARG A 97 17.15 19.30 -25.92
N TRP A 98 16.82 18.45 -24.95
CA TRP A 98 17.02 18.66 -23.51
C TRP A 98 18.41 18.29 -23.03
N ALA A 99 19.18 17.55 -23.82
CA ALA A 99 20.55 17.19 -23.50
C ALA A 99 21.36 18.45 -23.12
N THR A 100 22.18 18.38 -22.08
CA THR A 100 22.99 19.51 -21.60
C THR A 100 23.97 20.04 -22.65
N THR A 101 24.34 19.20 -23.64
CA THR A 101 25.18 19.59 -24.78
C THR A 101 24.43 20.38 -25.86
N SER A 102 23.10 20.38 -25.83
CA SER A 102 22.25 21.07 -26.81
C SER A 102 22.17 22.56 -26.50
N ARG A 103 22.49 23.41 -27.48
CA ARG A 103 22.34 24.88 -27.38
C ARG A 103 20.89 25.36 -27.21
N SER A 104 19.92 24.49 -27.49
CA SER A 104 18.50 24.81 -27.42
C SER A 104 17.86 24.38 -26.09
N SER A 105 18.61 23.75 -25.18
CA SER A 105 18.08 23.33 -23.88
C SER A 105 17.93 24.55 -22.97
N PRO A 106 16.76 24.74 -22.32
CA PRO A 106 16.61 25.73 -21.26
C PRO A 106 17.29 25.27 -19.96
N PHE A 107 17.58 23.98 -19.82
CA PHE A 107 18.20 23.41 -18.63
C PHE A 107 19.72 23.53 -18.70
N SER A 108 20.30 24.09 -17.64
CA SER A 108 21.75 24.16 -17.44
C SER A 108 22.33 22.81 -17.05
N VAL A 109 21.58 22.01 -16.29
CA VAL A 109 21.97 20.67 -15.82
C VAL A 109 20.78 19.72 -15.97
N VAL A 110 21.04 18.54 -16.55
CA VAL A 110 20.12 17.40 -16.52
C VAL A 110 20.91 16.21 -16.00
N GLN A 111 20.59 15.76 -14.79
CA GLN A 111 21.29 14.67 -14.13
C GLN A 111 20.39 13.47 -13.90
N PHE A 112 20.90 12.29 -14.23
CA PHE A 112 20.21 11.03 -13.98
C PHE A 112 20.60 10.48 -12.61
N VAL A 113 19.59 10.24 -11.77
CA VAL A 113 19.76 9.63 -10.45
C VAL A 113 19.49 8.14 -10.59
N ARG A 114 20.52 7.33 -10.36
CA ARG A 114 20.45 5.87 -10.40
C ARG A 114 20.49 5.32 -8.97
N VAL A 115 19.46 4.55 -8.63
CA VAL A 115 19.35 3.84 -7.35
C VAL A 115 19.02 2.38 -7.67
N SER A 116 19.92 1.46 -7.32
CA SER A 116 19.78 0.04 -7.68
C SER A 116 18.71 -0.68 -6.86
N ASP A 117 18.50 -0.26 -5.61
CA ASP A 117 17.70 -0.99 -4.62
C ASP A 117 16.40 -0.26 -4.26
N ALA A 118 16.00 0.77 -5.02
CA ALA A 118 14.78 1.50 -4.74
C ALA A 118 13.55 0.64 -5.06
N ARG A 119 12.64 0.53 -4.10
CA ARG A 119 11.36 -0.18 -4.25
C ARG A 119 10.17 0.78 -4.18
N SER A 120 10.37 1.96 -3.62
CA SER A 120 9.36 2.99 -3.45
C SER A 120 9.87 4.36 -3.88
N VAL A 121 8.95 5.32 -4.02
CA VAL A 121 9.29 6.74 -4.20
C VAL A 121 10.05 7.26 -2.98
N GLY A 122 9.71 6.81 -1.78
CA GLY A 122 10.40 7.19 -0.55
C GLY A 122 11.89 6.87 -0.57
N ASP A 123 12.28 5.69 -1.04
CA ASP A 123 13.70 5.31 -1.13
C ASP A 123 14.52 6.23 -2.03
N VAL A 124 13.89 6.71 -3.11
CA VAL A 124 14.50 7.66 -4.04
C VAL A 124 14.74 9.00 -3.35
N LEU A 125 13.71 9.54 -2.67
CA LEU A 125 13.81 10.82 -2.00
C LEU A 125 14.83 10.79 -0.84
N ARG A 126 14.93 9.66 -0.12
CA ARG A 126 15.96 9.42 0.90
C ARG A 126 17.37 9.40 0.32
N ASP A 127 17.55 8.73 -0.81
CA ASP A 127 18.86 8.69 -1.47
C ASP A 127 19.27 10.07 -2.00
N MET A 128 18.31 10.87 -2.46
CA MET A 128 18.56 12.26 -2.86
C MET A 128 19.01 13.14 -1.68
N ASP A 129 18.39 12.98 -0.51
CA ASP A 129 18.80 13.66 0.72
C ASP A 129 20.23 13.28 1.14
N LYS A 130 20.52 11.97 1.17
CA LYS A 130 21.85 11.43 1.50
C LYS A 130 22.96 11.97 0.59
N ARG A 131 22.64 12.26 -0.67
CA ARG A 131 23.57 12.82 -1.65
C ARG A 131 23.60 14.35 -1.63
N SER A 132 22.70 14.99 -0.90
CA SER A 132 22.53 16.45 -0.80
C SER A 132 22.53 17.12 -2.19
N LEU A 133 21.72 16.57 -3.10
CA LEU A 133 21.62 17.07 -4.49
C LEU A 133 20.81 18.36 -4.61
N VAL A 134 19.98 18.65 -3.60
CA VAL A 134 19.01 19.74 -3.62
C VAL A 134 19.31 20.70 -2.47
N ASP A 135 19.70 21.93 -2.80
CA ASP A 135 20.12 22.93 -1.83
C ASP A 135 19.01 23.95 -1.52
N GLY A 136 18.02 24.09 -2.41
CA GLY A 136 16.96 25.11 -2.34
C GLY A 136 15.56 24.58 -2.57
N ASP A 137 14.60 25.50 -2.76
CA ASP A 137 13.22 25.12 -3.12
C ASP A 137 13.23 24.41 -4.46
N PHE A 138 12.54 23.28 -4.53
CA PHE A 138 12.49 22.45 -5.72
C PHE A 138 11.06 22.03 -6.05
N ILE A 139 10.83 21.72 -7.32
CA ILE A 139 9.55 21.19 -7.79
C ILE A 139 9.67 19.67 -7.90
N LEU A 140 8.81 18.95 -7.18
CA LEU A 140 8.64 17.51 -7.31
C LEU A 140 7.48 17.22 -8.29
N VAL A 141 7.80 16.54 -9.38
CA VAL A 141 6.82 16.06 -10.37
C VAL A 141 7.18 14.64 -10.79
N HIS A 142 6.31 14.00 -11.56
CA HIS A 142 6.64 12.75 -12.22
C HIS A 142 6.65 12.91 -13.74
N GLY A 143 7.34 11.99 -14.41
CA GLY A 143 7.57 12.02 -15.86
C GLY A 143 6.34 11.70 -16.74
N ASP A 144 5.14 11.62 -16.16
CA ASP A 144 3.87 11.38 -16.84
C ASP A 144 2.85 12.52 -16.68
N LEU A 145 3.35 13.70 -16.29
CA LEU A 145 2.57 14.91 -16.11
C LEU A 145 2.37 15.66 -17.43
N VAL A 146 1.14 16.08 -17.68
CA VAL A 146 0.77 17.02 -18.75
C VAL A 146 0.12 18.24 -18.12
N SER A 147 0.80 19.38 -18.16
CA SER A 147 0.26 20.63 -17.63
C SER A 147 0.74 21.84 -18.41
N ASN A 148 -0.09 22.88 -18.47
CA ASN A 148 0.22 24.23 -18.98
C ASN A 148 0.04 25.31 -17.90
N ILE A 149 0.06 24.92 -16.62
CA ILE A 149 -0.07 25.83 -15.51
C ILE A 149 1.23 26.65 -15.34
N ILE A 150 1.07 27.93 -15.03
CA ILE A 150 2.17 28.83 -14.68
C ILE A 150 2.31 28.85 -13.16
N LEU A 151 3.49 28.52 -12.66
CA LEU A 151 3.80 28.34 -11.24
C LEU A 151 4.37 29.59 -10.57
N ASP A 152 4.59 30.68 -11.30
CA ASP A 152 5.22 31.90 -10.77
C ASP A 152 4.52 32.43 -9.51
N GLU A 153 3.18 32.46 -9.52
CA GLU A 153 2.37 32.92 -8.39
C GLU A 153 2.47 31.95 -7.19
N ALA A 154 2.39 30.65 -7.46
CA ALA A 154 2.50 29.60 -6.45
C ALA A 154 3.91 29.58 -5.80
N LEU A 155 4.96 29.73 -6.60
CA LEU A 155 6.36 29.82 -6.15
C LEU A 155 6.59 31.08 -5.32
N ALA A 156 6.05 32.23 -5.74
CA ALA A 156 6.14 33.47 -4.96
C ALA A 156 5.40 33.35 -3.62
N ALA A 157 4.21 32.75 -3.62
CA ALA A 157 3.44 32.50 -2.40
C ALA A 157 4.15 31.52 -1.47
N HIS A 158 4.76 30.45 -2.02
CA HIS A 158 5.56 29.48 -1.26
C HIS A 158 6.76 30.15 -0.58
N ARG A 159 7.56 30.91 -1.34
CA ARG A 159 8.72 31.64 -0.82
C ARG A 159 8.35 32.62 0.29
N LYS A 160 7.25 33.38 0.11
CA LYS A 160 6.74 34.30 1.13
C LYS A 160 6.30 33.57 2.41
N ARG A 161 5.65 32.41 2.28
CA ARG A 161 5.28 31.56 3.42
C ARG A 161 6.52 31.04 4.14
N ARG A 162 7.51 30.54 3.40
CA ARG A 162 8.81 30.05 3.93
C ARG A 162 9.57 31.13 4.70
N GLU A 163 9.61 32.37 4.18
CA GLU A 163 10.22 33.51 4.88
C GLU A 163 9.52 33.86 6.19
N THR A 164 8.22 33.58 6.30
CA THR A 164 7.45 33.81 7.52
C THR A 164 7.70 32.73 8.57
N SER A 165 7.80 31.47 8.15
CA SER A 165 8.11 30.34 9.01
C SER A 165 8.84 29.25 8.23
N ALA A 166 9.97 28.81 8.76
CA ALA A 166 10.70 27.66 8.22
C ALA A 166 9.90 26.35 8.33
N ALA A 167 8.87 26.29 9.17
CA ALA A 167 8.00 25.12 9.26
C ALA A 167 7.10 24.91 8.03
N ASN A 168 7.06 25.86 7.10
CA ASN A 168 6.28 25.78 5.87
C ASN A 168 7.06 25.02 4.81
N ILE A 169 6.84 23.71 4.74
CA ILE A 169 7.73 22.79 4.00
C ILE A 169 7.30 22.53 2.57
N MET A 170 6.00 22.62 2.27
CA MET A 170 5.45 22.17 0.99
C MET A 170 4.21 22.95 0.58
N THR A 171 4.03 23.14 -0.73
CA THR A 171 2.82 23.68 -1.35
C THR A 171 2.35 22.77 -2.48
N LEU A 172 1.16 22.21 -2.32
CA LEU A 172 0.49 21.35 -3.29
C LEU A 172 -0.17 22.22 -4.36
N VAL A 173 0.07 21.95 -5.64
CA VAL A 173 -0.62 22.65 -6.73
C VAL A 173 -1.78 21.79 -7.23
N LEU A 174 -3.00 22.24 -6.94
CA LEU A 174 -4.23 21.52 -7.26
C LEU A 174 -5.03 22.28 -8.31
N ARG A 175 -5.77 21.56 -9.15
CA ARG A 175 -6.64 22.18 -10.15
C ARG A 175 -8.10 21.95 -9.78
N SER A 176 -8.92 23.00 -9.87
CA SER A 176 -10.37 22.86 -9.73
C SER A 176 -10.95 22.07 -10.92
N GLY A 177 -11.66 20.97 -10.64
CA GLY A 177 -12.42 20.23 -11.65
C GLY A 177 -13.71 20.94 -12.09
N GLY A 178 -14.12 21.98 -11.36
CA GLY A 178 -15.37 22.72 -11.58
C GLY A 178 -16.62 21.99 -11.07
N LEU A 179 -17.79 22.62 -11.24
CA LEU A 179 -19.08 22.09 -10.79
C LEU A 179 -19.59 20.89 -11.62
N VAL A 180 -19.06 20.71 -12.83
CA VAL A 180 -19.39 19.57 -13.71
C VAL A 180 -18.19 18.64 -13.69
N GLU A 181 -18.42 17.35 -13.42
CA GLU A 181 -17.34 16.36 -13.37
C GLU A 181 -16.52 16.38 -14.66
N HIS A 182 -15.25 16.78 -14.52
CA HIS A 182 -14.29 16.76 -15.62
C HIS A 182 -13.78 15.34 -15.84
N ARG A 183 -13.60 14.94 -17.10
CA ARG A 183 -13.19 13.56 -17.48
C ARG A 183 -11.81 13.12 -16.97
N THR A 184 -11.00 14.06 -16.50
CA THR A 184 -9.67 13.81 -15.92
C THR A 184 -9.74 13.61 -14.42
N LYS A 185 -10.93 13.63 -13.82
CA LYS A 185 -11.08 13.11 -12.47
C LYS A 185 -10.82 11.62 -12.52
N THR A 186 -9.95 11.14 -11.64
CA THR A 186 -9.58 9.72 -11.57
C THR A 186 -10.79 8.90 -11.15
N ASN A 187 -11.12 7.87 -11.92
CA ASN A 187 -12.09 6.88 -11.47
C ASN A 187 -11.37 5.85 -10.57
N GLY A 188 -12.11 5.29 -9.61
CA GLY A 188 -11.60 4.29 -8.66
C GLY A 188 -10.91 4.84 -7.41
N ILE A 189 -10.20 5.97 -7.50
CA ILE A 189 -9.64 6.69 -6.34
C ILE A 189 -10.01 8.16 -6.46
N THR A 190 -10.72 8.67 -5.46
CA THR A 190 -11.10 10.08 -5.35
C THR A 190 -10.35 10.72 -4.18
N PRO A 191 -9.39 11.61 -4.42
CA PRO A 191 -8.73 12.35 -3.34
C PRO A 191 -9.69 13.38 -2.75
N VAL A 192 -9.65 13.53 -1.43
CA VAL A 192 -10.43 14.52 -0.69
C VAL A 192 -9.50 15.35 0.17
N PHE A 193 -9.61 16.66 0.05
CA PHE A 193 -8.79 17.63 0.77
C PHE A 193 -9.66 18.45 1.70
N ALA A 194 -9.24 18.63 2.95
CA ALA A 194 -9.74 19.68 3.83
C ALA A 194 -8.77 20.85 3.80
N ILE A 195 -9.22 22.01 3.34
CA ILE A 195 -8.40 23.21 3.14
C ILE A 195 -8.96 24.37 3.96
N ASP A 196 -8.10 25.05 4.70
CA ASP A 196 -8.44 26.29 5.41
C ASP A 196 -8.78 27.41 4.42
N ALA A 197 -9.97 28.01 4.55
CA ALA A 197 -10.45 29.00 3.58
C ALA A 197 -9.60 30.28 3.56
N LYS A 198 -8.99 30.63 4.70
CA LYS A 198 -8.25 31.90 4.88
C LYS A 198 -6.81 31.81 4.41
N ASN A 199 -6.08 30.79 4.86
CA ASN A 199 -4.64 30.68 4.61
C ASN A 199 -4.30 29.64 3.54
N GLN A 200 -5.30 28.94 3.00
CA GLN A 200 -5.12 27.85 2.04
C GLN A 200 -4.16 26.77 2.58
N ARG A 201 -4.22 26.52 3.89
CA ARG A 201 -3.47 25.44 4.55
C ARG A 201 -4.21 24.13 4.31
N CYS A 202 -3.50 23.09 3.92
CA CYS A 202 -4.07 21.74 3.90
C CYS A 202 -4.11 21.22 5.34
N LEU A 203 -5.29 20.85 5.80
CA LEU A 203 -5.54 20.38 7.18
C LEU A 203 -5.67 18.87 7.23
N HIS A 204 -6.30 18.28 6.21
CA HIS A 204 -6.50 16.84 6.13
C HIS A 204 -6.50 16.37 4.67
N TYR A 205 -6.05 15.13 4.48
CA TYR A 205 -6.04 14.45 3.20
C TYR A 205 -6.45 12.99 3.37
N ASP A 206 -7.37 12.54 2.53
CA ASP A 206 -7.78 11.15 2.46
C ASP A 206 -8.16 10.75 1.01
N GLU A 207 -8.21 9.44 0.74
CA GLU A 207 -8.53 8.87 -0.56
C GLU A 207 -9.74 7.92 -0.44
N ILE A 208 -10.84 8.23 -1.16
CA ILE A 208 -12.02 7.36 -1.21
C ILE A 208 -11.91 6.39 -2.39
N SER A 209 -12.19 5.12 -2.15
CA SER A 209 -12.38 4.11 -3.18
C SER A 209 -13.81 3.54 -3.20
N PRO A 210 -14.38 3.26 -4.38
CA PRO A 210 -15.65 2.52 -4.49
C PRO A 210 -15.60 1.10 -3.93
N LEU A 211 -14.40 0.49 -3.80
CA LEU A 211 -14.24 -0.88 -3.29
C LEU A 211 -14.18 -0.94 -1.76
N GLN A 212 -13.96 0.19 -1.09
CA GLN A 212 -13.92 0.24 0.36
C GLN A 212 -15.28 -0.15 0.95
N SER A 213 -15.25 -0.98 1.99
CA SER A 213 -16.46 -1.36 2.74
C SER A 213 -17.13 -0.17 3.43
N ASP A 214 -16.36 0.87 3.76
CA ASP A 214 -16.86 2.12 4.31
C ASP A 214 -16.88 3.21 3.26
N HIS A 215 -18.00 3.92 3.20
CA HIS A 215 -18.18 5.08 2.32
C HIS A 215 -18.14 6.39 3.11
N TYR A 216 -17.34 6.45 4.18
CA TYR A 216 -17.20 7.60 5.06
C TYR A 216 -15.74 8.04 5.12
N ILE A 217 -15.53 9.35 5.29
CA ILE A 217 -14.23 9.93 5.64
C ILE A 217 -14.29 10.30 7.12
N THR A 218 -13.24 9.96 7.86
CA THR A 218 -13.08 10.35 9.26
C THR A 218 -12.18 11.57 9.34
N LEU A 219 -12.76 12.70 9.73
CA LEU A 219 -12.00 13.91 10.05
C LEU A 219 -11.67 13.92 11.53
N ASP A 220 -10.42 14.24 11.85
CA ASP A 220 -9.98 14.42 13.23
C ASP A 220 -10.70 15.63 13.87
N PRO A 221 -11.40 15.45 15.01
CA PRO A 221 -12.02 16.54 15.76
C PRO A 221 -11.05 17.66 16.17
N ALA A 222 -9.74 17.38 16.28
CA ALA A 222 -8.73 18.41 16.56
C ALA A 222 -8.66 19.50 15.48
N ILE A 223 -9.11 19.21 14.25
CA ILE A 223 -9.10 20.17 13.14
C ILE A 223 -10.02 21.38 13.43
N PRO A 224 -11.33 21.20 13.67
CA PRO A 224 -12.20 22.32 14.02
C PRO A 224 -11.87 22.95 15.38
N ASP A 225 -11.34 22.17 16.33
CA ASP A 225 -11.11 22.64 17.70
C ASP A 225 -9.83 23.47 17.84
N GLU A 226 -8.74 23.09 17.16
CA GLU A 226 -7.40 23.68 17.37
C GLU A 226 -6.83 24.37 16.12
N LEU A 227 -7.13 23.88 14.93
CA LEU A 227 -6.46 24.31 13.69
C LEU A 227 -7.23 25.42 12.96
N SER A 228 -8.48 25.18 12.59
CA SER A 228 -9.33 26.19 11.92
C SER A 228 -10.81 25.86 12.05
N THR A 229 -11.61 26.86 12.40
CA THR A 229 -13.07 26.77 12.41
C THR A 229 -13.69 26.99 11.02
N ASP A 230 -12.90 27.42 10.03
CA ASP A 230 -13.38 27.90 8.73
C ASP A 230 -12.62 27.18 7.60
N PHE A 231 -13.00 25.93 7.35
CA PHE A 231 -12.37 25.07 6.35
C PHE A 231 -13.40 24.49 5.37
N GLU A 232 -12.94 24.18 4.17
CA GLU A 232 -13.72 23.56 3.11
C GLU A 232 -13.24 22.14 2.86
N VAL A 233 -14.17 21.19 2.77
CA VAL A 233 -13.89 19.81 2.36
C VAL A 233 -14.21 19.69 0.87
N ARG A 234 -13.19 19.40 0.06
CA ARG A 234 -13.24 19.45 -1.40
C ARG A 234 -12.86 18.12 -2.02
N ALA A 235 -13.80 17.54 -2.76
CA ALA A 235 -13.63 16.33 -3.57
C ALA A 235 -13.71 16.62 -5.09
N ASP A 236 -13.75 17.90 -5.46
CA ASP A 236 -13.81 18.40 -6.83
C ASP A 236 -12.41 18.67 -7.41
N LEU A 237 -11.37 18.62 -6.59
CA LEU A 237 -10.00 18.93 -6.97
C LEU A 237 -9.35 17.79 -7.75
N ILE A 238 -8.61 18.15 -8.80
CA ILE A 238 -7.76 17.27 -9.59
C ILE A 238 -6.33 17.40 -9.05
N ASP A 239 -5.82 16.32 -8.48
CA ASP A 239 -4.44 16.23 -8.03
C ASP A 239 -3.54 15.73 -9.18
N ALA A 240 -2.75 16.65 -9.74
CA ALA A 240 -1.75 16.33 -10.75
C ALA A 240 -0.41 15.86 -10.13
N GLN A 241 -0.29 15.93 -8.79
CA GLN A 241 0.93 15.68 -8.03
C GLN A 241 2.09 16.56 -8.53
N ILE A 242 1.85 17.87 -8.47
CA ILE A 242 2.85 18.92 -8.66
C ILE A 242 3.06 19.54 -7.29
N ASP A 243 4.22 19.28 -6.69
CA ASP A 243 4.52 19.72 -5.33
C ASP A 243 5.73 20.67 -5.35
N ILE A 244 5.58 21.83 -4.72
CA ILE A 244 6.69 22.75 -4.48
C ILE A 244 7.19 22.46 -3.07
N CYS A 245 8.42 21.97 -2.97
CA CYS A 245 9.00 21.43 -1.74
C CYS A 245 10.24 22.22 -1.32
N THR A 246 10.45 22.29 -0.01
CA THR A 246 11.74 22.66 0.59
C THR A 246 12.59 21.41 0.81
N PRO A 247 13.93 21.54 0.95
CA PRO A 247 14.80 20.40 1.29
C PRO A 247 14.42 19.67 2.58
N GLU A 248 13.70 20.33 3.51
CA GLU A 248 13.19 19.69 4.74
C GLU A 248 12.23 18.54 4.45
N VAL A 249 11.52 18.57 3.31
CA VAL A 249 10.69 17.44 2.88
C VAL A 249 11.56 16.19 2.75
N LEU A 250 12.71 16.29 2.08
CA LEU A 250 13.63 15.16 1.88
C LEU A 250 14.18 14.63 3.22
N ALA A 251 14.48 15.54 4.16
CA ALA A 251 14.91 15.16 5.52
C ALA A 251 13.82 14.35 6.26
N LEU A 252 12.54 14.75 6.15
CA LEU A 252 11.43 14.01 6.76
C LEU A 252 11.27 12.60 6.16
N TRP A 253 11.52 12.44 4.85
CA TRP A 253 11.56 11.11 4.23
C TRP A 253 12.71 10.26 4.78
N SER A 254 13.86 10.86 5.08
CA SER A 254 15.02 10.18 5.70
C SER A 254 14.81 9.81 7.17
N GLU A 255 14.05 10.61 7.91
CA GLU A 255 13.72 10.35 9.32
C GLU A 255 12.65 9.25 9.46
N SER A 256 11.61 9.31 8.62
CA SER A 256 10.49 8.37 8.66
C SER A 256 10.57 7.31 7.54
N PHE A 257 10.98 6.10 7.91
CA PHE A 257 11.17 5.00 6.97
C PHE A 257 9.85 4.38 6.43
N ASP A 258 8.72 4.69 7.06
CA ASP A 258 7.41 4.13 6.72
C ASP A 258 6.73 4.87 5.55
N TYR A 259 7.24 6.04 5.16
CA TYR A 259 6.69 6.76 4.02
C TYR A 259 7.15 6.12 2.71
N GLU A 260 6.19 5.60 1.93
CA GLU A 260 6.43 5.05 0.59
C GLU A 260 5.84 5.92 -0.53
N LEU A 261 4.59 6.38 -0.37
CA LEU A 261 3.87 7.20 -1.36
C LEU A 261 3.72 8.67 -0.93
N PRO A 262 3.88 9.64 -1.86
CA PRO A 262 3.80 11.07 -1.53
C PRO A 262 2.47 11.54 -0.92
N ARG A 263 1.37 10.86 -1.25
CA ARG A 263 0.02 11.23 -0.81
C ARG A 263 -0.45 10.39 0.38
N LYS A 264 -0.83 9.13 0.12
CA LYS A 264 -1.36 8.18 1.11
C LYS A 264 -0.51 8.04 2.39
N ASN A 265 0.82 8.11 2.30
CA ASN A 265 1.69 7.99 3.48
C ASN A 265 2.22 9.34 3.94
N PHE A 266 2.96 10.05 3.08
CA PHE A 266 3.67 11.28 3.50
C PHE A 266 2.71 12.44 3.82
N LEU A 267 1.84 12.83 2.89
CA LEU A 267 0.89 13.92 3.12
C LEU A 267 -0.05 13.59 4.28
N HIS A 268 -0.64 12.39 4.29
CA HIS A 268 -1.53 11.96 5.37
C HIS A 268 -0.82 11.94 6.74
N GLY A 269 0.39 11.36 6.81
CA GLY A 269 1.17 11.26 8.04
C GLY A 269 1.60 12.62 8.59
N VAL A 270 2.14 13.50 7.74
CA VAL A 270 2.57 14.83 8.17
C VAL A 270 1.40 15.70 8.66
N LEU A 271 0.21 15.54 8.07
CA LEU A 271 -0.99 16.26 8.51
C LEU A 271 -1.57 15.70 9.81
N LYS A 272 -1.46 14.39 10.04
CA LYS A 272 -1.92 13.75 11.27
C LYS A 272 -0.99 14.03 12.45
N ASP A 273 0.32 13.94 12.23
CA ASP A 273 1.36 14.16 13.25
C ASP A 273 1.75 15.65 13.39
N TRP A 274 0.80 16.56 13.13
CA TRP A 274 1.07 18.00 13.09
C TRP A 274 1.53 18.56 14.45
N GLU A 275 1.12 17.93 15.56
CA GLU A 275 1.54 18.30 16.92
C GLU A 275 3.02 18.04 17.17
N LEU A 276 3.55 16.93 16.63
CA LEU A 276 4.93 16.49 16.86
C LEU A 276 5.90 17.19 15.90
N ASN A 277 5.55 17.25 14.63
CA ASN A 277 6.46 17.75 13.60
C ASN A 277 6.35 19.29 13.45
N GLY A 278 5.20 19.88 13.79
CA GLY A 278 4.94 21.32 13.66
C GLY A 278 5.02 21.85 12.24
N LYS A 279 5.15 20.97 11.23
CA LYS A 279 5.31 21.33 9.83
C LYS A 279 3.96 21.60 9.19
N MET A 280 3.94 22.56 8.26
CA MET A 280 2.73 22.99 7.59
C MET A 280 2.83 22.80 6.08
N ILE A 281 1.73 22.31 5.51
CA ILE A 281 1.56 22.08 4.08
C ILE A 281 0.41 22.96 3.61
N TYR A 282 0.61 23.64 2.48
CA TYR A 282 -0.39 24.50 1.87
C TYR A 282 -0.89 23.93 0.55
N ALA A 283 -2.09 24.33 0.12
CA ALA A 283 -2.66 23.95 -1.16
C ALA A 283 -2.96 25.21 -1.97
N GLU A 284 -2.37 25.33 -3.16
CA GLU A 284 -2.69 26.38 -4.12
C GLU A 284 -3.69 25.82 -5.13
N VAL A 285 -4.95 26.26 -5.05
CA VAL A 285 -6.02 25.79 -5.93
C VAL A 285 -6.15 26.73 -7.13
N LEU A 286 -5.87 26.20 -8.31
CA LEU A 286 -5.91 26.95 -9.57
C LEU A 286 -7.20 26.63 -10.34
N GLU A 287 -7.89 27.67 -10.76
CA GLU A 287 -9.10 27.57 -11.60
C GLU A 287 -8.76 27.59 -13.09
N GLU A 288 -7.69 28.29 -13.46
CA GLU A 288 -7.22 28.41 -14.84
C GLU A 288 -6.07 27.45 -15.15
N GLY A 289 -5.99 27.04 -16.41
CA GLY A 289 -5.01 26.07 -16.88
C GLY A 289 -5.49 24.61 -16.82
N TYR A 290 -4.61 23.75 -17.28
CA TYR A 290 -4.78 22.30 -17.41
C TYR A 290 -3.63 21.63 -16.68
N ALA A 291 -3.95 20.67 -15.83
CA ALA A 291 -3.00 19.76 -15.23
C ALA A 291 -3.69 18.43 -15.04
N ALA A 292 -3.03 17.37 -15.50
CA ALA A 292 -3.45 16.00 -15.34
C ALA A 292 -2.25 15.08 -15.50
N ARG A 293 -2.38 13.87 -14.98
CA ARG A 293 -1.34 12.84 -14.99
C ARG A 293 -1.84 11.56 -15.64
N ALA A 294 -1.02 10.97 -16.51
CA ALA A 294 -1.32 9.68 -17.11
C ALA A 294 -0.99 8.51 -16.15
N SER A 295 -1.62 8.51 -14.96
CA SER A 295 -1.35 7.54 -13.89
C SER A 295 -1.94 6.16 -14.15
N ASN A 296 -2.96 6.08 -15.01
CA ASN A 296 -3.62 4.83 -15.41
C ASN A 296 -4.12 4.92 -16.87
N LEU A 297 -4.60 3.81 -17.43
CA LEU A 297 -5.03 3.76 -18.84
C LEU A 297 -6.27 4.63 -19.12
N GLN A 298 -7.18 4.76 -18.15
CA GLN A 298 -8.37 5.62 -18.28
C GLN A 298 -7.96 7.10 -18.37
N MET A 299 -7.02 7.52 -17.53
CA MET A 299 -6.43 8.85 -17.55
C MET A 299 -5.65 9.09 -18.84
N TYR A 300 -4.88 8.11 -19.31
CA TYR A 300 -4.22 8.19 -20.60
C TYR A 300 -5.22 8.42 -21.75
N ASN A 301 -6.36 7.73 -21.73
CA ASN A 301 -7.47 7.97 -22.66
C ASN A 301 -8.05 9.39 -22.50
N SER A 302 -8.42 9.80 -21.29
CA SER A 302 -8.98 11.15 -21.03
C SER A 302 -8.05 12.28 -21.47
N ILE A 303 -6.76 12.20 -21.12
CA ILE A 303 -5.77 13.22 -21.44
C ILE A 303 -5.52 13.27 -22.95
N SER A 304 -5.45 12.11 -23.63
CA SER A 304 -5.33 12.08 -25.10
C SER A 304 -6.47 12.85 -25.78
N GLN A 305 -7.69 12.67 -25.28
CA GLN A 305 -8.87 13.35 -25.81
C GLN A 305 -8.88 14.85 -25.53
N ASP A 306 -8.32 15.25 -24.39
CA ASP A 306 -8.18 16.65 -24.01
C ASP A 306 -7.13 17.38 -24.85
N ILE A 307 -6.03 16.71 -25.18
CA ILE A 307 -5.02 17.22 -26.11
C ILE A 307 -5.64 17.44 -27.50
N ILE A 308 -6.41 16.47 -28.02
CA ILE A 308 -7.12 16.61 -29.31
C ILE A 308 -8.13 17.77 -29.26
N SER A 309 -8.77 17.96 -28.11
CA SER A 309 -9.74 19.02 -27.87
C SER A 309 -9.11 20.38 -27.53
N ARG A 310 -7.77 20.47 -27.51
CA ARG A 310 -6.96 21.68 -27.27
C ARG A 310 -7.01 22.25 -25.85
N TRP A 311 -7.32 21.44 -24.84
CA TRP A 311 -7.28 21.88 -23.43
C TRP A 311 -5.85 22.15 -22.94
N ALA A 312 -4.86 21.39 -23.42
CA ALA A 312 -3.46 21.49 -23.00
C ALA A 312 -2.63 22.51 -23.82
N ALA A 313 -3.25 23.53 -24.43
CA ALA A 313 -2.52 24.53 -25.20
C ALA A 313 -1.50 25.29 -24.32
N PRO A 314 -0.24 25.51 -24.74
CA PRO A 314 0.31 25.36 -26.09
C PRO A 314 0.89 23.97 -26.41
N PHE A 315 0.83 22.99 -25.52
CA PHE A 315 1.40 21.66 -25.72
C PHE A 315 0.50 20.75 -26.57
N LEU A 316 0.35 21.14 -27.84
CA LEU A 316 -0.50 20.45 -28.81
C LEU A 316 0.36 19.85 -29.93
N PRO A 317 -0.06 18.71 -30.53
CA PRO A 317 0.68 18.10 -31.65
C PRO A 317 0.90 19.07 -32.82
N GLU A 318 -0.07 19.93 -33.11
CA GLU A 318 0.00 20.95 -34.17
C GLU A 318 1.11 22.00 -33.97
N ASN A 319 1.54 22.22 -32.72
CA ASN A 319 2.64 23.12 -32.40
C ASN A 319 4.02 22.46 -32.55
N ASN A 320 4.06 21.17 -32.92
CA ASN A 320 5.28 20.42 -33.22
C ASN A 320 6.36 20.56 -32.14
N ILE A 321 6.00 20.18 -30.91
CA ILE A 321 6.88 20.21 -29.72
C ILE A 321 8.22 19.54 -30.04
N LEU A 322 8.17 18.39 -30.71
CA LEU A 322 9.37 17.71 -31.18
C LEU A 322 9.80 18.26 -32.55
N PRO A 323 11.08 18.64 -32.74
CA PRO A 323 11.60 19.18 -34.00
C PRO A 323 11.40 18.27 -35.22
N SER A 324 11.21 16.97 -34.98
CA SER A 324 11.04 15.99 -36.04
C SER A 324 9.61 15.94 -36.60
N GLN A 325 8.62 16.51 -35.90
CA GLN A 325 7.20 16.45 -36.24
C GLN A 325 6.80 17.59 -37.19
N SER A 326 5.81 17.33 -38.06
CA SER A 326 5.30 18.32 -39.01
C SER A 326 3.77 18.26 -39.15
N TYR A 327 3.08 18.20 -38.02
CA TYR A 327 1.64 18.18 -37.92
C TYR A 327 1.01 19.50 -38.38
N ASN A 328 -0.13 19.37 -39.06
CA ASN A 328 -1.01 20.45 -39.41
C ASN A 328 -2.46 20.06 -39.09
N ARG A 329 -3.23 21.00 -38.53
CA ARG A 329 -4.63 20.76 -38.20
C ARG A 329 -5.53 21.04 -39.39
N GLN A 330 -6.38 20.07 -39.68
CA GLN A 330 -7.42 20.11 -40.68
C GLN A 330 -8.80 20.38 -40.00
N PRO A 331 -9.85 20.66 -40.79
CA PRO A 331 -11.21 20.73 -40.27
C PRO A 331 -11.63 19.46 -39.51
N ASN A 332 -12.70 19.55 -38.70
CA ASN A 332 -13.21 18.44 -37.87
C ASN A 332 -12.24 17.91 -36.79
N GLY A 333 -11.25 18.72 -36.39
CA GLY A 333 -10.32 18.38 -35.32
C GLY A 333 -9.31 17.29 -35.67
N VAL A 334 -9.08 17.06 -36.96
CA VAL A 334 -8.09 16.09 -37.43
C VAL A 334 -6.71 16.77 -37.50
N VAL A 335 -5.68 16.12 -36.96
CA VAL A 335 -4.30 16.61 -36.99
C VAL A 335 -3.45 15.60 -37.76
N VAL A 336 -2.86 16.02 -38.87
CA VAL A 336 -2.19 15.12 -39.81
C VAL A 336 -0.79 15.64 -40.10
N ASP A 337 0.20 14.75 -40.09
CA ASP A 337 1.55 15.08 -40.55
C ASP A 337 1.60 15.23 -42.08
N LYS A 338 2.45 16.12 -42.59
CA LYS A 338 2.56 16.40 -44.03
C LYS A 338 2.91 15.20 -44.90
N SER A 339 3.56 14.18 -44.34
CA SER A 339 4.02 12.99 -45.07
C SER A 339 2.97 11.87 -45.20
N VAL A 340 1.79 12.05 -44.61
CA VAL A 340 0.71 11.03 -44.60
C VAL A 340 0.09 10.89 -45.98
N THR A 341 -0.16 9.64 -46.38
CA THR A 341 -0.92 9.32 -47.60
C THR A 341 -2.33 8.89 -47.23
N LEU A 342 -3.30 9.73 -47.58
CA LEU A 342 -4.72 9.51 -47.31
C LEU A 342 -5.47 9.18 -48.62
N ALA A 343 -6.24 8.09 -48.65
CA ALA A 343 -7.19 7.82 -49.73
C ALA A 343 -8.30 8.88 -49.79
N SER A 344 -8.77 9.22 -51.00
CA SER A 344 -9.70 10.33 -51.24
C SER A 344 -11.08 10.18 -50.58
N ASP A 345 -11.48 8.95 -50.25
CA ASP A 345 -12.78 8.59 -49.68
C ASP A 345 -12.71 8.24 -48.18
N ALA A 346 -11.52 8.28 -47.58
CA ALA A 346 -11.34 8.02 -46.16
C ALA A 346 -11.94 9.14 -45.30
N LYS A 347 -12.67 8.77 -44.25
CA LYS A 347 -13.36 9.70 -43.35
C LYS A 347 -12.66 9.75 -42.00
N LEU A 348 -12.04 10.89 -41.70
CA LEU A 348 -11.38 11.14 -40.41
C LEU A 348 -12.14 12.19 -39.61
N SER A 349 -12.26 11.98 -38.30
CA SER A 349 -12.76 12.98 -37.37
C SER A 349 -12.01 12.91 -36.03
N LYS A 350 -11.70 14.08 -35.45
CA LYS A 350 -11.04 14.22 -34.13
C LYS A 350 -9.86 13.26 -33.91
N SER A 351 -9.00 13.08 -34.90
CA SER A 351 -7.94 12.06 -34.87
C SER A 351 -6.57 12.65 -35.18
N VAL A 352 -5.52 12.07 -34.62
CA VAL A 352 -4.11 12.46 -34.87
C VAL A 352 -3.44 11.38 -35.70
N VAL A 353 -2.78 11.74 -36.81
CA VAL A 353 -2.13 10.77 -37.71
C VAL A 353 -0.66 11.13 -37.90
N GLY A 354 0.21 10.23 -37.44
CA GLY A 354 1.67 10.35 -37.51
C GLY A 354 2.26 10.19 -38.90
N ARG A 355 3.53 10.57 -39.02
CA ARG A 355 4.27 10.60 -40.29
C ARG A 355 4.36 9.24 -40.98
N PHE A 356 4.49 9.26 -42.30
CA PHE A 356 4.65 8.08 -43.17
C PHE A 356 3.54 7.03 -43.05
N THR A 357 2.43 7.38 -42.43
CA THR A 357 1.27 6.50 -42.29
C THR A 357 0.43 6.51 -43.57
N THR A 358 -0.05 5.34 -43.97
CA THR A 358 -0.92 5.16 -45.15
C THR A 358 -2.30 4.69 -44.70
N ILE A 359 -3.36 5.35 -45.19
CA ILE A 359 -4.76 4.99 -44.90
C ILE A 359 -5.47 4.61 -46.21
N GLY A 360 -5.98 3.38 -46.25
CA GLY A 360 -6.70 2.81 -47.39
C GLY A 360 -8.10 3.39 -47.61
N ALA A 361 -8.69 3.01 -48.75
CA ALA A 361 -9.97 3.54 -49.21
C ALA A 361 -11.15 3.04 -48.36
N GLY A 362 -12.19 3.86 -48.21
CA GLY A 362 -13.41 3.52 -47.48
C GLY A 362 -13.28 3.44 -45.96
N SER A 363 -12.09 3.69 -45.40
CA SER A 363 -11.81 3.60 -43.98
C SER A 363 -12.42 4.76 -43.18
N LYS A 364 -12.92 4.46 -41.98
CA LYS A 364 -13.55 5.40 -41.05
C LYS A 364 -12.78 5.43 -39.76
N ILE A 365 -12.23 6.59 -39.42
CA ILE A 365 -11.38 6.77 -38.25
C ILE A 365 -11.96 7.91 -37.42
N THR A 366 -12.36 7.59 -36.20
CA THR A 366 -12.97 8.56 -35.29
C THR A 366 -12.27 8.53 -33.94
N ASN A 367 -11.88 9.70 -33.45
CA ASN A 367 -11.36 9.86 -32.10
C ASN A 367 -10.10 9.01 -31.78
N CYS A 368 -9.24 8.79 -32.77
CA CYS A 368 -8.08 7.90 -32.66
C CYS A 368 -6.75 8.68 -32.69
N VAL A 369 -5.73 8.11 -32.06
CA VAL A 369 -4.33 8.54 -32.23
C VAL A 369 -3.59 7.44 -32.97
N ILE A 370 -2.95 7.78 -34.08
CA ILE A 370 -2.20 6.86 -34.92
C ILE A 370 -0.75 7.31 -34.99
N GLY A 371 0.17 6.41 -34.66
CA GLY A 371 1.61 6.58 -34.68
C GLY A 371 2.23 6.78 -36.06
N LYS A 372 3.56 6.74 -36.09
CA LYS A 372 4.35 6.84 -37.33
C LYS A 372 4.47 5.49 -38.02
N ASP A 373 4.67 5.53 -39.34
CA ASP A 373 4.94 4.36 -40.19
C ASP A 373 3.85 3.28 -40.13
N CYS A 374 2.60 3.67 -39.85
CA CYS A 374 1.49 2.73 -39.75
C CYS A 374 0.86 2.45 -41.13
N LYS A 375 0.37 1.23 -41.32
CA LYS A 375 -0.31 0.82 -42.55
C LYS A 375 -1.73 0.40 -42.23
N ILE A 376 -2.71 1.20 -42.66
CA ILE A 376 -4.13 0.93 -42.45
C ILE A 376 -4.73 0.56 -43.80
N GLY A 377 -5.32 -0.64 -43.88
CA GLY A 377 -5.99 -1.17 -45.05
C GLY A 377 -7.27 -0.43 -45.43
N SER A 378 -7.99 -1.02 -46.38
CA SER A 378 -9.26 -0.52 -46.92
C SER A 378 -10.45 -1.01 -46.11
N ASN A 379 -11.50 -0.19 -46.03
CA ASN A 379 -12.75 -0.45 -45.28
C ASN A 379 -12.54 -0.75 -43.79
N VAL A 380 -11.49 -0.20 -43.19
CA VAL A 380 -11.19 -0.35 -41.76
C VAL A 380 -12.03 0.63 -40.94
N THR A 381 -12.56 0.18 -39.81
CA THR A 381 -13.27 1.04 -38.85
C THR A 381 -12.48 1.14 -37.55
N LEU A 382 -12.03 2.33 -37.20
CA LEU A 382 -11.33 2.64 -35.96
C LEU A 382 -12.11 3.67 -35.15
N GLU A 383 -12.42 3.33 -33.90
CA GLU A 383 -13.12 4.24 -32.99
C GLU A 383 -12.44 4.26 -31.62
N ASN A 384 -12.17 5.46 -31.09
CA ASN A 384 -11.60 5.68 -29.76
C ASN A 384 -10.33 4.84 -29.45
N SER A 385 -9.50 4.55 -30.46
CA SER A 385 -8.37 3.62 -30.33
C SER A 385 -7.02 4.31 -30.47
N TYR A 386 -6.01 3.75 -29.82
CA TYR A 386 -4.65 4.28 -29.75
C TYR A 386 -3.69 3.30 -30.43
N LEU A 387 -3.18 3.67 -31.59
CA LEU A 387 -2.20 2.89 -32.34
C LEU A 387 -0.86 3.59 -32.20
N TRP A 388 0.14 2.88 -31.70
CA TRP A 388 1.51 3.39 -31.67
C TRP A 388 2.18 3.19 -33.03
N ASN A 389 3.50 2.99 -33.06
CA ASN A 389 4.29 3.09 -34.28
C ASN A 389 4.37 1.75 -35.02
N GLN A 390 4.49 1.80 -36.35
CA GLN A 390 4.68 0.61 -37.20
C GLN A 390 3.54 -0.42 -37.11
N VAL A 391 2.35 0.01 -36.69
CA VAL A 391 1.17 -0.86 -36.63
C VAL A 391 0.64 -1.13 -38.03
N THR A 392 0.36 -2.38 -38.34
CA THR A 392 -0.25 -2.81 -39.61
C THR A 392 -1.63 -3.40 -39.36
N ILE A 393 -2.64 -2.83 -40.00
CA ILE A 393 -4.03 -3.28 -39.94
C ILE A 393 -4.49 -3.59 -41.36
N GLU A 394 -4.87 -4.83 -41.59
CA GLU A 394 -5.33 -5.31 -42.89
C GLU A 394 -6.80 -4.94 -43.18
N ASP A 395 -7.24 -5.23 -44.41
CA ASP A 395 -8.54 -4.85 -44.93
C ASP A 395 -9.72 -5.36 -44.10
N GLY A 396 -10.72 -4.49 -43.90
CA GLY A 396 -11.99 -4.82 -43.26
C GLY A 396 -11.93 -5.06 -41.74
N ALA A 397 -10.81 -4.77 -41.08
CA ALA A 397 -10.69 -4.86 -39.64
C ALA A 397 -11.56 -3.82 -38.90
N GLN A 398 -12.03 -4.19 -37.70
CA GLN A 398 -12.85 -3.32 -36.84
C GLN A 398 -12.22 -3.27 -35.45
N ILE A 399 -11.89 -2.07 -34.99
CA ILE A 399 -11.23 -1.86 -33.69
C ILE A 399 -11.95 -0.73 -32.95
N SER A 400 -12.39 -1.03 -31.74
CA SER A 400 -13.02 -0.06 -30.85
C SER A 400 -12.31 -0.02 -29.51
N GLN A 401 -12.07 1.20 -28.99
CA GLN A 401 -11.53 1.45 -27.63
C GLN A 401 -10.40 0.50 -27.23
N SER A 402 -9.34 0.43 -28.02
CA SER A 402 -8.22 -0.48 -27.79
C SER A 402 -6.88 0.23 -27.92
N VAL A 403 -5.84 -0.31 -27.26
CA VAL A 403 -4.45 0.16 -27.38
C VAL A 403 -3.62 -0.89 -28.10
N LEU A 404 -2.99 -0.50 -29.21
CA LEU A 404 -2.12 -1.33 -30.03
C LEU A 404 -0.71 -0.75 -29.98
N ALA A 405 0.22 -1.51 -29.42
CA ALA A 405 1.60 -1.07 -29.22
C ALA A 405 2.43 -1.11 -30.52
N ASP A 406 3.75 -0.87 -30.40
CA ASP A 406 4.60 -0.77 -31.58
C ASP A 406 4.69 -2.12 -32.31
N SER A 407 4.67 -2.08 -33.65
CA SER A 407 4.81 -3.25 -34.54
C SER A 407 3.71 -4.32 -34.42
N THR A 408 2.55 -4.01 -33.86
CA THR A 408 1.39 -4.92 -33.85
C THR A 408 0.84 -5.13 -35.26
N TYR A 409 0.44 -6.38 -35.57
CA TYR A 409 -0.21 -6.75 -36.83
C TYR A 409 -1.62 -7.29 -36.58
N VAL A 410 -2.61 -6.76 -37.29
CA VAL A 410 -4.00 -7.20 -37.23
C VAL A 410 -4.44 -7.70 -38.61
N GLY A 411 -4.80 -8.97 -38.69
CA GLY A 411 -5.23 -9.63 -39.91
C GLY A 411 -6.58 -9.15 -40.47
N GLU A 412 -6.86 -9.58 -41.70
CA GLU A 412 -8.07 -9.20 -42.45
C GLU A 412 -9.35 -9.60 -41.72
N LYS A 413 -10.36 -8.72 -41.75
CA LYS A 413 -11.69 -8.93 -41.15
C LYS A 413 -11.70 -9.26 -39.65
N SER A 414 -10.60 -9.02 -38.96
CA SER A 414 -10.53 -9.25 -37.51
C SER A 414 -11.26 -8.16 -36.75
N ARG A 415 -11.84 -8.52 -35.61
CA ARG A 415 -12.65 -7.65 -34.75
C ARG A 415 -12.03 -7.61 -33.36
N ILE A 416 -11.72 -6.41 -32.90
CA ILE A 416 -11.15 -6.17 -31.59
C ILE A 416 -12.13 -5.28 -30.84
N PHE A 417 -12.74 -5.84 -29.79
CA PHE A 417 -13.70 -5.12 -28.96
C PHE A 417 -13.02 -4.31 -27.86
N SER A 418 -13.83 -3.59 -27.10
CA SER A 418 -13.40 -2.51 -26.21
C SER A 418 -12.57 -3.03 -25.03
N GLY A 419 -11.60 -2.23 -24.61
CA GLY A 419 -10.72 -2.55 -23.49
C GLY A 419 -9.57 -3.50 -23.83
N SER A 420 -9.41 -3.89 -25.10
CA SER A 420 -8.31 -4.77 -25.51
C SER A 420 -6.97 -4.05 -25.53
N LEU A 421 -5.93 -4.69 -25.00
CA LEU A 421 -4.55 -4.18 -24.93
C LEU A 421 -3.62 -5.17 -25.65
N LEU A 422 -3.08 -4.77 -26.80
CA LEU A 422 -2.14 -5.59 -27.56
C LEU A 422 -0.73 -5.01 -27.40
N SER A 423 0.15 -5.75 -26.71
CA SER A 423 1.55 -5.39 -26.49
C SER A 423 2.39 -5.40 -27.77
N TYR A 424 3.67 -5.09 -27.63
CA TYR A 424 4.62 -4.92 -28.72
C TYR A 424 4.72 -6.18 -29.59
N GLY A 425 4.70 -5.98 -30.91
CA GLY A 425 4.92 -7.05 -31.89
C GLY A 425 3.82 -8.10 -31.98
N VAL A 426 2.71 -7.98 -31.24
CA VAL A 426 1.62 -8.98 -31.22
C VAL A 426 1.01 -9.16 -32.62
N GLN A 427 0.82 -10.41 -33.05
CA GLN A 427 0.20 -10.76 -34.31
C GLN A 427 -1.16 -11.43 -34.09
N VAL A 428 -2.21 -10.79 -34.62
CA VAL A 428 -3.58 -11.34 -34.66
C VAL A 428 -3.86 -11.86 -36.05
N ASP A 429 -4.25 -13.13 -36.18
CA ASP A 429 -4.55 -13.75 -37.47
C ASP A 429 -5.87 -13.22 -38.08
N LYS A 430 -6.18 -13.68 -39.30
CA LYS A 430 -7.35 -13.27 -40.08
C LYS A 430 -8.65 -13.85 -39.50
N ASN A 431 -9.75 -13.09 -39.58
CA ASN A 431 -11.09 -13.46 -39.10
C ASN A 431 -11.18 -13.80 -37.60
N ILE A 432 -10.26 -13.30 -36.77
CA ILE A 432 -10.29 -13.47 -35.32
C ILE A 432 -11.18 -12.41 -34.68
N THR A 433 -11.96 -12.79 -33.66
CA THR A 433 -12.75 -11.88 -32.86
C THR A 433 -12.28 -11.94 -31.41
N LEU A 434 -11.65 -10.87 -30.93
CA LEU A 434 -11.23 -10.74 -29.54
C LEU A 434 -12.35 -10.11 -28.72
N GLN A 435 -12.68 -10.74 -27.60
CA GLN A 435 -13.69 -10.26 -26.64
C GLN A 435 -13.22 -8.99 -25.92
N ASP A 436 -14.11 -8.38 -25.15
CA ASP A 436 -13.78 -7.19 -24.34
C ASP A 436 -12.69 -7.48 -23.31
N GLY A 437 -11.78 -6.52 -23.11
CA GLY A 437 -10.77 -6.57 -22.04
C GLY A 437 -9.62 -7.56 -22.25
N VAL A 438 -9.41 -8.09 -23.47
CA VAL A 438 -8.32 -9.03 -23.73
C VAL A 438 -6.97 -8.31 -23.70
N VAL A 439 -6.08 -8.75 -22.82
CA VAL A 439 -4.70 -8.28 -22.73
C VAL A 439 -3.77 -9.35 -23.32
N ALA A 440 -3.05 -9.02 -24.40
CA ALA A 440 -2.15 -9.95 -25.08
C ALA A 440 -0.72 -9.42 -25.12
N SER A 441 0.25 -10.30 -24.86
CA SER A 441 1.68 -9.96 -24.83
C SER A 441 2.56 -11.08 -25.39
N MET A 442 3.70 -10.70 -25.97
CA MET A 442 4.77 -11.64 -26.34
C MET A 442 5.64 -12.04 -25.15
N VAL A 443 5.57 -11.30 -24.06
CA VAL A 443 6.36 -11.51 -22.84
C VAL A 443 5.45 -11.72 -21.63
N THR A 444 5.91 -12.54 -20.69
CA THR A 444 5.31 -12.71 -19.36
C THR A 444 5.66 -11.52 -18.46
N ALA A 445 5.06 -11.44 -17.26
CA ALA A 445 5.34 -10.38 -16.29
C ALA A 445 6.84 -10.28 -15.91
N SER A 446 7.57 -11.40 -15.95
CA SER A 446 9.02 -11.47 -15.70
C SER A 446 9.90 -11.12 -16.90
N GLY A 447 9.29 -10.77 -18.05
CA GLY A 447 10.01 -10.45 -19.29
C GLY A 447 10.47 -11.67 -20.10
N ALA A 448 10.07 -12.89 -19.72
CA ALA A 448 10.37 -14.09 -20.49
C ALA A 448 9.40 -14.25 -21.68
N PRO A 449 9.80 -14.90 -22.80
CA PRO A 449 8.91 -15.13 -23.93
C PRO A 449 7.66 -15.95 -23.54
N ALA A 450 6.48 -15.46 -23.91
CA ALA A 450 5.20 -16.09 -23.60
C ALA A 450 4.93 -17.31 -24.51
N THR A 451 4.18 -18.30 -23.99
CA THR A 451 3.74 -19.48 -24.75
C THR A 451 2.58 -19.13 -25.67
N LYS A 452 2.78 -19.21 -26.98
CA LYS A 452 1.81 -18.85 -28.01
C LYS A 452 0.42 -19.44 -27.77
N ASP A 453 -0.60 -18.58 -27.74
CA ASP A 453 -2.01 -19.00 -27.66
C ASP A 453 -2.66 -18.98 -29.04
N THR A 454 -2.57 -20.12 -29.73
CA THR A 454 -3.15 -20.28 -31.07
C THR A 454 -4.67 -20.35 -31.07
N LYS A 455 -5.33 -20.58 -29.92
CA LYS A 455 -6.79 -20.68 -29.85
C LYS A 455 -7.44 -19.30 -29.85
N LEU A 456 -6.83 -18.33 -29.17
CA LEU A 456 -7.37 -16.98 -29.07
C LEU A 456 -6.94 -16.08 -30.23
N LEU A 457 -5.69 -16.20 -30.68
CA LEU A 457 -5.07 -15.26 -31.63
C LEU A 457 -4.82 -15.85 -33.04
N GLY A 458 -5.03 -17.16 -33.21
CA GLY A 458 -4.86 -17.89 -34.48
C GLY A 458 -3.52 -18.61 -34.63
N ASP A 459 -3.36 -19.42 -35.68
CA ASP A 459 -2.24 -20.36 -35.85
C ASP A 459 -0.87 -19.67 -36.06
N SER A 460 -0.88 -18.45 -36.61
CA SER A 460 0.33 -17.67 -36.90
C SER A 460 0.80 -16.76 -35.75
N THR A 461 0.10 -16.77 -34.60
CA THR A 461 0.39 -15.88 -33.47
C THR A 461 1.78 -16.09 -32.85
N ASN A 462 2.29 -15.02 -32.27
CA ASN A 462 3.51 -14.95 -31.47
C ASN A 462 3.26 -14.55 -30.02
N ALA A 463 2.00 -14.38 -29.61
CA ALA A 463 1.61 -13.85 -28.31
C ALA A 463 0.66 -14.79 -27.56
N ALA A 464 0.49 -14.50 -26.28
CA ALA A 464 -0.43 -15.17 -25.36
C ALA A 464 -1.25 -14.14 -24.60
N VAL A 465 -2.30 -14.60 -23.90
CA VAL A 465 -2.96 -13.80 -22.88
C VAL A 465 -1.92 -13.44 -21.81
N PHE A 466 -1.81 -12.15 -21.51
CA PHE A 466 -0.93 -11.68 -20.44
C PHE A 466 -1.60 -11.96 -19.09
N TYR A 467 -0.82 -12.54 -18.19
CA TYR A 467 -1.23 -12.82 -16.83
C TYR A 467 -0.11 -12.36 -15.90
N ASP A 468 -0.49 -11.61 -14.87
CA ASP A 468 0.41 -11.08 -13.86
C ASP A 468 0.20 -11.84 -12.54
N PRO A 469 1.19 -12.59 -12.04
CA PRO A 469 1.06 -13.30 -10.77
C PRO A 469 0.79 -12.35 -9.58
N GLU A 470 1.29 -11.11 -9.66
CA GLU A 470 1.07 -10.10 -8.61
C GLU A 470 -0.42 -9.73 -8.48
N ASP A 471 -1.24 -9.94 -9.53
CA ASP A 471 -2.69 -9.67 -9.48
C ASP A 471 -3.44 -10.62 -8.53
N GLU A 472 -2.94 -11.84 -8.30
CA GLU A 472 -3.56 -12.80 -7.36
C GLU A 472 -3.27 -12.47 -5.89
N GLU A 473 -2.22 -11.68 -5.63
CA GLU A 473 -1.85 -11.25 -4.29
C GLU A 473 -2.59 -9.96 -3.87
N LEU A 474 -3.26 -9.28 -4.81
CA LEU A 474 -4.01 -8.06 -4.51
C LEU A 474 -5.29 -8.38 -3.73
N ASP A 475 -5.52 -7.62 -2.67
CA ASP A 475 -6.80 -7.62 -1.95
C ASP A 475 -7.93 -7.27 -2.92
N GLU A 476 -9.08 -7.93 -2.81
CA GLU A 476 -10.30 -7.63 -3.57
C GLU A 476 -10.77 -6.18 -3.36
N GLN A 477 -10.38 -5.56 -2.25
CA GLN A 477 -10.66 -4.16 -1.94
C GLN A 477 -9.62 -3.17 -2.49
N ASP A 478 -8.53 -3.62 -3.12
CA ASP A 478 -7.49 -2.71 -3.63
C ASP A 478 -8.01 -1.92 -4.86
N PRO A 479 -8.10 -0.58 -4.79
CA PRO A 479 -8.50 0.25 -5.92
C PRO A 479 -7.62 0.12 -7.17
N SER A 480 -6.37 -0.39 -7.04
CA SER A 480 -5.46 -0.56 -8.17
C SER A 480 -6.05 -1.44 -9.28
N GLN A 481 -6.88 -2.43 -8.92
CA GLN A 481 -7.56 -3.33 -9.86
C GLN A 481 -8.45 -2.58 -10.85
N LEU A 482 -9.16 -1.53 -10.38
CA LEU A 482 -10.03 -0.70 -11.22
C LEU A 482 -9.28 0.18 -12.22
N GLN A 483 -7.97 0.32 -12.04
CA GLN A 483 -7.12 1.26 -12.78
C GLN A 483 -6.26 0.57 -13.84
N LYS A 484 -6.22 -0.77 -13.88
CA LYS A 484 -5.48 -1.54 -14.90
C LYS A 484 -6.23 -1.67 -16.24
N SER A 485 -7.55 -1.46 -16.25
CA SER A 485 -8.36 -1.52 -17.48
C SER A 485 -8.55 -0.15 -18.11
N LEU A 486 -8.58 -0.10 -19.45
CA LEU A 486 -8.97 1.09 -20.21
C LEU A 486 -10.45 1.47 -20.00
N LEU A 487 -11.29 0.48 -19.67
CA LEU A 487 -12.70 0.68 -19.37
C LEU A 487 -12.91 0.69 -17.86
N TYR A 488 -13.59 1.72 -17.37
CA TYR A 488 -14.08 1.73 -16.01
C TYR A 488 -15.42 0.99 -15.94
N SER A 489 -15.48 -0.10 -15.16
CA SER A 489 -16.71 -0.84 -14.91
C SER A 489 -16.68 -1.50 -13.53
N LEU A 490 -17.77 -1.35 -12.79
CA LEU A 490 -18.00 -2.06 -11.52
C LEU A 490 -18.82 -3.35 -11.74
N ALA A 491 -19.31 -3.61 -12.96
CA ALA A 491 -20.29 -4.66 -13.22
C ALA A 491 -19.77 -6.10 -13.02
N ASN A 492 -18.45 -6.29 -13.13
CA ASN A 492 -17.82 -7.60 -12.97
C ASN A 492 -17.33 -7.87 -11.54
N LEU A 493 -17.44 -6.88 -10.64
CA LEU A 493 -17.05 -7.02 -9.25
C LEU A 493 -18.27 -7.45 -8.45
N ASN A 494 -18.24 -8.70 -8.01
CA ASN A 494 -19.27 -9.27 -7.15
C ASN A 494 -19.03 -8.77 -5.72
N ILE A 495 -19.35 -7.50 -5.46
CA ILE A 495 -19.26 -6.87 -4.13
C ILE A 495 -20.27 -7.58 -3.23
N SER A 496 -19.84 -8.71 -2.67
CA SER A 496 -20.67 -9.57 -1.84
C SER A 496 -20.76 -8.90 -0.48
N THR A 497 -21.88 -8.22 -0.22
CA THR A 497 -22.22 -7.68 1.11
C THR A 497 -22.51 -8.77 2.16
N SER A 498 -22.24 -10.04 1.86
CA SER A 498 -22.66 -11.21 2.64
C SER A 498 -21.63 -11.73 3.65
N THR A 499 -20.46 -11.11 3.82
CA THR A 499 -19.53 -11.47 4.92
C THR A 499 -19.83 -10.76 6.24
N ILE A 500 -20.95 -10.03 6.32
CA ILE A 500 -21.50 -9.56 7.58
C ILE A 500 -22.27 -10.73 8.20
N SER A 501 -21.70 -11.29 9.28
CA SER A 501 -22.22 -12.36 10.16
C SER A 501 -21.71 -13.75 9.83
N THR A 502 -20.71 -14.23 10.60
CA THR A 502 -20.71 -15.53 11.32
C THR A 502 -19.35 -15.70 12.03
N LEU A 503 -19.11 -14.97 13.12
CA LEU A 503 -18.18 -15.43 14.17
C LEU A 503 -18.49 -14.77 15.53
N ALA A 504 -19.77 -14.63 15.84
CA ALA A 504 -20.21 -14.54 17.24
C ALA A 504 -20.83 -15.89 17.57
N SER A 505 -20.01 -16.84 18.02
CA SER A 505 -20.55 -17.97 18.77
C SER A 505 -21.14 -17.39 20.05
N ALA A 506 -22.46 -17.46 20.18
CA ALA A 506 -23.18 -17.21 21.42
C ALA A 506 -22.49 -17.99 22.55
N ILE A 507 -21.85 -17.26 23.46
CA ILE A 507 -21.52 -17.74 24.80
C ILE A 507 -22.40 -16.89 25.71
N ASP A 508 -23.38 -17.56 26.30
CA ASP A 508 -24.16 -17.10 27.45
C ASP A 508 -23.17 -16.71 28.55
N SER A 509 -23.12 -15.44 28.90
CA SER A 509 -22.38 -14.94 30.06
C SER A 509 -23.36 -14.83 31.22
N ASP A 510 -23.50 -15.92 31.98
CA ASP A 510 -23.99 -15.85 33.36
C ASP A 510 -22.82 -15.33 34.22
N ASP A 511 -22.71 -14.02 34.34
CA ASP A 511 -21.98 -13.35 35.43
C ASP A 511 -22.97 -12.33 36.03
N GLU A 512 -23.87 -12.81 36.90
CA GLU A 512 -24.55 -11.97 37.89
C GLU A 512 -23.53 -11.65 38.99
N ASP A 513 -23.14 -10.37 39.09
CA ASP A 513 -22.77 -9.63 40.31
C ASP A 513 -21.70 -8.55 40.02
N ASP A 514 -22.12 -7.37 39.55
CA ASP A 514 -21.50 -6.11 39.96
C ASP A 514 -22.47 -4.92 39.75
N ASP A 515 -22.87 -4.30 40.86
CA ASP A 515 -23.77 -3.14 40.92
C ASP A 515 -23.05 -1.87 40.46
N GLY A 516 -23.39 -1.37 39.27
CA GLY A 516 -22.88 -0.09 38.77
C GLY A 516 -23.72 0.47 37.62
N ILE A 517 -24.41 1.57 37.90
CA ILE A 517 -25.33 2.30 37.01
C ILE A 517 -24.74 2.53 35.60
N ILE A 518 -25.39 2.01 34.55
CA ILE A 518 -25.14 2.40 33.15
C ILE A 518 -26.47 2.67 32.44
N SER A 519 -26.58 3.88 31.86
CA SER A 519 -27.71 4.34 31.06
C SER A 519 -27.77 3.64 29.70
N GLU A 520 -28.98 3.30 29.28
CA GLU A 520 -29.30 2.88 27.91
C GLU A 520 -28.83 3.92 26.88
N GLY A 521 -27.99 3.49 25.93
CA GLY A 521 -27.76 4.21 24.68
C GLY A 521 -26.32 4.21 24.16
N ALA A 522 -25.85 3.08 23.62
CA ALA A 522 -24.78 3.10 22.61
C ALA A 522 -24.80 1.79 21.81
N THR A 523 -25.12 1.92 20.53
CA THR A 523 -25.08 0.88 19.51
C THR A 523 -23.64 0.47 19.20
N SER A 524 -23.40 -0.85 19.24
CA SER A 524 -22.33 -1.64 18.61
C SER A 524 -21.37 -0.87 17.68
N THR A 525 -20.18 -0.54 18.20
CA THR A 525 -18.99 -0.18 17.41
C THR A 525 -18.25 -1.46 17.01
N ARG A 526 -17.98 -1.57 15.70
CA ARG A 526 -17.30 -2.71 15.05
C ARG A 526 -15.81 -2.45 14.97
N SER A 527 -15.01 -3.44 15.35
CA SER A 527 -13.54 -3.45 15.30
C SER A 527 -13.00 -3.62 13.88
N ARG A 528 -12.01 -2.82 13.48
CA ARG A 528 -11.17 -3.05 12.29
C ARG A 528 -9.70 -3.16 12.68
N LEU A 529 -9.02 -4.10 12.04
CA LEU A 529 -7.58 -4.30 12.06
C LEU A 529 -6.92 -3.31 11.10
N LEU A 530 -6.05 -2.43 11.61
CA LEU A 530 -4.74 -2.04 11.04
C LEU A 530 -4.10 -0.87 11.83
N SER A 531 -2.80 -1.04 12.15
CA SER A 531 -1.77 -0.01 12.39
C SER A 531 -1.75 0.79 13.72
N PHE A 532 -0.92 0.30 14.65
CA PHE A 532 0.06 1.04 15.47
C PHE A 532 -0.22 2.54 15.75
N ALA A 533 -1.14 2.83 16.68
CA ALA A 533 -1.06 3.92 17.66
C ALA A 533 -2.36 3.98 18.48
N SER A 534 -2.23 3.67 19.78
CA SER A 534 -3.13 4.07 20.88
C SER A 534 -4.65 3.97 20.62
N ASP A 535 -5.23 2.81 20.89
CA ASP A 535 -6.68 2.69 21.09
C ASP A 535 -6.95 2.06 22.47
N ASP A 536 -7.14 2.93 23.46
CA ASP A 536 -7.28 2.58 24.88
C ASP A 536 -8.75 2.31 25.28
N SER A 537 -9.65 2.04 24.33
CA SER A 537 -11.09 1.92 24.65
C SER A 537 -11.92 1.04 23.71
N ALA A 538 -11.49 -0.20 23.48
CA ALA A 538 -12.40 -1.25 22.98
C ALA A 538 -11.85 -2.67 23.24
N GLY A 539 -12.32 -3.38 24.28
CA GLY A 539 -12.00 -4.81 24.39
C GLY A 539 -12.19 -5.56 25.71
N ARG A 540 -13.20 -5.28 26.54
CA ARG A 540 -13.60 -6.22 27.63
C ARG A 540 -14.21 -7.55 27.12
N ALA A 541 -13.91 -7.93 25.89
CA ALA A 541 -14.20 -9.23 25.27
C ALA A 541 -12.94 -9.65 24.48
N GLY A 542 -12.10 -10.56 24.94
CA GLY A 542 -12.01 -11.13 26.27
C GLY A 542 -10.60 -11.68 26.42
N PHE A 543 -9.79 -11.06 27.29
CA PHE A 543 -8.42 -11.48 27.64
C PHE A 543 -8.27 -13.01 27.66
N HIS A 544 -9.25 -13.71 28.23
CA HIS A 544 -9.29 -15.15 28.31
C HIS A 544 -9.22 -15.87 26.96
N ALA A 545 -9.92 -15.41 25.91
CA ALA A 545 -9.90 -16.06 24.60
C ALA A 545 -8.54 -15.90 23.90
N ASP A 546 -8.00 -14.68 23.88
CA ASP A 546 -6.73 -14.36 23.23
C ASP A 546 -5.55 -15.00 23.95
N ALA A 547 -5.57 -14.94 25.29
CA ALA A 547 -4.55 -15.56 26.13
C ALA A 547 -4.56 -17.09 25.99
N VAL A 548 -5.73 -17.73 25.94
CA VAL A 548 -5.83 -19.17 25.73
C VAL A 548 -5.36 -19.55 24.32
N HIS A 549 -5.73 -18.79 23.29
CA HIS A 549 -5.31 -19.08 21.92
C HIS A 549 -3.79 -18.95 21.76
N GLY A 550 -3.20 -17.84 22.23
CA GLY A 550 -1.75 -17.61 22.18
C GLY A 550 -0.97 -18.68 22.94
N LEU A 551 -1.41 -19.07 24.14
CA LEU A 551 -0.77 -20.14 24.91
C LEU A 551 -0.91 -21.52 24.24
N VAL A 552 -2.07 -21.84 23.66
CA VAL A 552 -2.25 -23.12 22.95
C VAL A 552 -1.35 -23.19 21.70
N ASP A 553 -1.21 -22.10 20.95
CA ASP A 553 -0.33 -22.06 19.79
C ASP A 553 1.15 -22.17 20.18
N ALA A 554 1.56 -21.51 21.28
CA ALA A 554 2.88 -21.68 21.86
C ALA A 554 3.16 -23.14 22.27
N LEU A 555 2.16 -23.83 22.83
CA LEU A 555 2.23 -25.26 23.18
C LEU A 555 2.17 -26.21 21.97
N ARG A 556 1.69 -25.74 20.80
CA ARG A 556 1.64 -26.51 19.55
C ARG A 556 2.92 -26.48 18.76
N ALA A 557 3.63 -25.35 18.75
CA ALA A 557 4.84 -25.22 17.94
C ALA A 557 5.91 -26.28 18.32
N GLU A 558 6.77 -26.65 17.36
CA GLU A 558 7.75 -27.74 17.53
C GLU A 558 9.14 -27.23 17.97
N THR A 559 9.40 -25.93 17.81
CA THR A 559 10.67 -25.26 18.14
C THR A 559 10.40 -23.95 18.91
N GLY A 560 11.39 -23.43 19.65
CA GLY A 560 11.27 -22.19 20.43
C GLY A 560 11.22 -22.38 21.96
N ASP A 561 11.62 -21.32 22.68
CA ASP A 561 11.58 -21.21 24.15
C ASP A 561 10.21 -20.68 24.60
N PHE A 562 9.70 -21.17 25.74
CA PHE A 562 8.40 -20.77 26.26
C PHE A 562 8.43 -19.34 26.85
N ASP A 563 9.61 -18.77 27.05
CA ASP A 563 9.81 -17.41 27.57
C ASP A 563 9.20 -16.32 26.67
N SER A 564 9.17 -16.50 25.34
CA SER A 564 8.51 -15.54 24.43
C SER A 564 6.99 -15.51 24.65
N ALA A 565 6.38 -16.68 24.82
CA ALA A 565 4.94 -16.81 25.09
C ALA A 565 4.58 -16.23 26.47
N LYS A 566 5.47 -16.38 27.45
CA LYS A 566 5.35 -15.73 28.76
C LYS A 566 5.34 -14.21 28.64
N LEU A 567 6.25 -13.63 27.85
CA LEU A 567 6.29 -12.17 27.64
C LEU A 567 5.04 -11.65 26.95
N GLU A 568 4.54 -12.36 25.92
CA GLU A 568 3.29 -12.01 25.24
C GLU A 568 2.08 -12.09 26.19
N PHE A 569 1.99 -13.16 26.99
CA PHE A 569 0.91 -13.34 27.97
C PHE A 569 0.96 -12.28 29.08
N MET A 570 2.15 -11.90 29.56
CA MET A 570 2.31 -10.79 30.52
C MET A 570 2.00 -9.43 29.90
N GLY A 571 2.33 -9.21 28.62
CA GLY A 571 1.90 -8.04 27.86
C GLY A 571 0.38 -7.96 27.77
N LEU A 572 -0.28 -9.07 27.45
CA LEU A 572 -1.75 -9.18 27.41
C LEU A 572 -2.38 -8.93 28.79
N ARG A 573 -1.75 -9.41 29.87
CA ARG A 573 -2.18 -9.12 31.24
C ARG A 573 -2.17 -7.61 31.50
N LEU A 574 -1.06 -6.94 31.20
CA LEU A 574 -0.88 -5.51 31.43
C LEU A 574 -1.83 -4.67 30.57
N ALA A 575 -2.05 -5.06 29.31
CA ALA A 575 -2.95 -4.35 28.40
C ALA A 575 -4.43 -4.42 28.83
N ASN A 576 -4.84 -5.50 29.49
CA ASN A 576 -6.24 -5.73 29.88
C ASN A 576 -6.52 -5.51 31.38
N ASP A 577 -5.52 -5.09 32.16
CA ASP A 577 -5.56 -5.03 33.64
C ASP A 577 -6.14 -6.33 34.24
N ALA A 578 -5.68 -7.48 33.72
CA ALA A 578 -6.23 -8.78 34.08
C ALA A 578 -5.83 -9.18 35.50
N SER A 579 -6.82 -9.57 36.30
CA SER A 579 -6.60 -10.08 37.66
C SER A 579 -5.87 -11.42 37.66
N ASP A 580 -5.24 -11.76 38.79
CA ASP A 580 -4.54 -13.04 38.93
C ASP A 580 -5.49 -14.22 38.67
N HIS A 581 -6.74 -14.15 39.16
CA HIS A 581 -7.78 -15.14 38.88
C HIS A 581 -8.00 -15.38 37.36
N MET A 582 -8.11 -14.29 36.58
CA MET A 582 -8.31 -14.39 35.14
C MET A 582 -7.12 -15.02 34.42
N MET A 583 -5.90 -14.73 34.89
CA MET A 583 -4.70 -15.36 34.36
C MET A 583 -4.68 -16.86 34.65
N ARG A 584 -4.94 -17.27 35.90
CA ARG A 584 -4.99 -18.69 36.29
C ARG A 584 -6.01 -19.46 35.46
N LYS A 585 -7.19 -18.87 35.26
CA LYS A 585 -8.25 -19.42 34.41
C LYS A 585 -7.79 -19.62 32.97
N ALA A 586 -7.11 -18.63 32.38
CA ALA A 586 -6.59 -18.71 31.02
C ALA A 586 -5.46 -19.75 30.88
N VAL A 587 -4.53 -19.83 31.84
CA VAL A 587 -3.45 -20.82 31.86
C VAL A 587 -4.04 -22.23 31.99
N ALA A 588 -4.92 -22.46 32.97
CA ALA A 588 -5.58 -23.75 33.17
C ALA A 588 -6.36 -24.19 31.91
N ALA A 589 -7.09 -23.26 31.28
CA ALA A 589 -7.84 -23.55 30.06
C ALA A 589 -6.94 -23.89 28.86
N ALA A 590 -5.79 -23.21 28.70
CA ALA A 590 -4.85 -23.49 27.61
C ALA A 590 -4.20 -24.87 27.73
N PHE A 591 -3.70 -25.23 28.92
CA PHE A 591 -3.09 -26.54 29.17
C PHE A 591 -4.12 -27.67 29.10
N ALA A 592 -5.34 -27.47 29.62
CA ALA A 592 -6.43 -28.43 29.47
C ALA A 592 -6.81 -28.67 28.01
N ARG A 593 -6.95 -27.61 27.21
CA ARG A 593 -7.24 -27.73 25.76
C ARG A 593 -6.14 -28.46 25.02
N ARG A 594 -4.87 -28.14 25.29
CA ARG A 594 -3.74 -28.83 24.67
C ARG A 594 -3.68 -30.31 25.03
N ALA A 595 -3.87 -30.65 26.30
CA ALA A 595 -3.87 -32.02 26.76
C ALA A 595 -5.00 -32.83 26.13
N ALA A 596 -6.17 -32.22 25.94
CA ALA A 596 -7.31 -32.84 25.27
C ALA A 596 -7.13 -32.97 23.74
N GLU A 597 -6.47 -32.02 23.07
CA GLU A 597 -6.11 -32.14 21.64
C GLU A 597 -5.23 -33.36 21.37
N LEU A 598 -4.28 -33.66 22.26
CA LEU A 598 -3.39 -34.81 22.13
C LEU A 598 -4.11 -36.17 22.22
N LEU A 599 -5.36 -36.19 22.70
CA LEU A 599 -6.21 -37.39 22.74
C LEU A 599 -6.95 -37.64 21.43
N THR A 600 -7.10 -36.63 20.57
CA THR A 600 -7.85 -36.76 19.33
C THR A 600 -7.03 -37.48 18.25
N PRO A 601 -7.68 -38.12 17.27
CA PRO A 601 -6.99 -38.87 16.22
C PRO A 601 -6.08 -38.01 15.34
N GLU A 602 -6.30 -36.69 15.29
CA GLU A 602 -5.50 -35.75 14.49
C GLU A 602 -4.08 -35.53 15.04
N TYR A 603 -3.88 -35.69 16.36
CA TYR A 603 -2.60 -35.36 17.04
C TYR A 603 -1.91 -36.57 17.71
N GLY A 604 -2.36 -37.79 17.41
CA GLY A 604 -1.62 -39.02 17.73
C GLY A 604 -2.35 -40.04 18.62
N SER A 605 -3.61 -39.81 19.03
CA SER A 605 -4.41 -40.73 19.88
C SER A 605 -3.66 -41.23 21.13
N LEU A 606 -3.02 -40.32 21.87
CA LEU A 606 -2.24 -40.72 23.05
C LEU A 606 -3.14 -41.21 24.21
N GLU A 607 -2.56 -42.04 25.08
CA GLU A 607 -3.17 -42.39 26.37
C GLU A 607 -3.21 -41.14 27.28
N PRO A 608 -4.24 -40.96 28.14
CA PRO A 608 -4.38 -39.77 28.98
C PRO A 608 -3.16 -39.41 29.83
N SER A 609 -2.43 -40.40 30.36
CA SER A 609 -1.20 -40.17 31.13
C SER A 609 -0.07 -39.58 30.27
N LYS A 610 0.15 -40.11 29.07
CA LYS A 610 1.16 -39.61 28.13
C LYS A 610 0.76 -38.27 27.50
N ALA A 611 -0.54 -38.03 27.32
CA ALA A 611 -1.05 -36.74 26.84
C ALA A 611 -0.82 -35.63 27.87
N ALA A 612 -1.06 -35.91 29.16
CA ALA A 612 -0.78 -35.00 30.26
C ALA A 612 0.73 -34.68 30.39
N GLU A 613 1.58 -35.72 30.39
CA GLU A 613 3.05 -35.56 30.45
C GLU A 613 3.55 -34.71 29.27
N LYS A 614 3.10 -35.00 28.04
CA LYS A 614 3.51 -34.27 26.84
C LYS A 614 2.99 -32.82 26.84
N ALA A 615 1.80 -32.55 27.35
CA ALA A 615 1.27 -31.18 27.41
C ALA A 615 2.09 -30.28 28.35
N LEU A 616 2.62 -30.84 29.45
CA LEU A 616 3.36 -30.10 30.48
C LEU A 616 4.87 -30.04 30.22
N THR A 617 5.48 -31.13 29.71
CA THR A 617 6.94 -31.28 29.61
C THR A 617 7.50 -31.11 28.20
N ALA A 618 6.66 -31.11 27.15
CA ALA A 618 7.16 -30.98 25.77
C ALA A 618 7.86 -29.64 25.49
N ARG A 619 7.59 -28.62 26.31
CA ARG A 619 8.20 -27.29 26.19
C ARG A 619 9.09 -27.00 27.39
N LYS A 620 10.35 -26.67 27.11
CA LYS A 620 11.26 -26.13 28.12
C LYS A 620 10.73 -24.77 28.57
N GLY A 621 10.56 -24.59 29.88
CA GLY A 621 10.01 -23.36 30.47
C GLY A 621 8.51 -23.36 30.75
N ALA A 622 7.73 -24.29 30.19
CA ALA A 622 6.28 -24.37 30.45
C ALA A 622 5.96 -24.74 31.90
N THR A 623 6.74 -25.64 32.52
CA THR A 623 6.57 -26.01 33.94
C THR A 623 6.82 -24.81 34.87
N LYS A 624 7.89 -24.04 34.63
CA LYS A 624 8.18 -22.80 35.35
C LYS A 624 7.11 -21.73 35.14
N PHE A 625 6.52 -21.66 33.95
CA PHE A 625 5.44 -20.73 33.67
C PHE A 625 4.16 -21.07 34.44
N ILE A 626 3.79 -22.35 34.53
CA ILE A 626 2.63 -22.78 35.32
C ILE A 626 2.87 -22.47 36.80
N ASP A 627 4.06 -22.76 37.31
CA ASP A 627 4.43 -22.48 38.70
C ASP A 627 4.35 -20.97 39.03
N GLU A 628 5.04 -20.14 38.24
CA GLU A 628 5.14 -18.69 38.51
C GLU A 628 3.87 -17.89 38.17
N VAL A 629 3.06 -18.32 37.20
CA VAL A 629 1.94 -17.52 36.63
C VAL A 629 0.58 -18.19 36.79
N GLY A 630 0.52 -19.54 36.78
CA GLY A 630 -0.72 -20.29 36.80
C GLY A 630 -1.17 -20.70 38.20
N VAL A 631 -0.26 -21.21 39.02
CA VAL A 631 -0.58 -21.72 40.35
C VAL A 631 -0.34 -20.63 41.39
N GLY A 632 0.88 -20.08 41.44
CA GLY A 632 1.25 -19.14 42.48
C GLY A 632 1.44 -19.82 43.84
N GLY A 633 2.38 -19.34 44.65
CA GLY A 633 2.95 -20.10 45.77
C GLY A 633 2.07 -20.26 47.03
N GLY A 634 0.76 -19.98 46.98
CA GLY A 634 -0.13 -20.10 48.14
C GLY A 634 -1.22 -21.15 47.98
N GLU A 635 -1.58 -21.85 49.06
CA GLU A 635 -2.60 -22.94 49.10
C GLU A 635 -3.92 -22.55 48.41
N ALA A 636 -4.45 -21.35 48.70
CA ALA A 636 -5.70 -20.85 48.11
C ALA A 636 -5.62 -20.68 46.57
N GLU A 637 -4.44 -20.38 46.05
CA GLU A 637 -4.19 -20.16 44.62
C GLU A 637 -4.08 -21.50 43.87
N GLN A 638 -3.50 -22.52 44.53
CA GLN A 638 -3.45 -23.90 44.02
C GLN A 638 -4.85 -24.51 43.90
N VAL A 639 -5.71 -24.28 44.91
CA VAL A 639 -7.11 -24.72 44.91
C VAL A 639 -7.90 -24.04 43.78
N GLU A 640 -7.62 -22.77 43.53
CA GLU A 640 -8.26 -22.02 42.46
C GLU A 640 -7.84 -22.51 41.06
N PHE A 641 -6.55 -22.76 40.85
CA PHE A 641 -6.03 -23.30 39.58
C PHE A 641 -6.61 -24.68 39.24
N THR A 642 -6.66 -25.58 40.22
CA THR A 642 -7.22 -26.94 40.05
C THR A 642 -8.72 -26.91 39.77
N LEU A 643 -9.46 -25.98 40.40
CA LEU A 643 -10.87 -25.74 40.11
C LEU A 643 -11.09 -25.21 38.69
N GLN A 644 -10.26 -24.29 38.21
CA GLN A 644 -10.34 -23.80 36.82
C GLN A 644 -9.94 -24.87 35.80
N LEU A 645 -8.99 -25.75 36.13
CA LEU A 645 -8.61 -26.88 35.28
C LEU A 645 -9.77 -27.88 35.12
N GLN A 646 -10.47 -28.17 36.22
CA GLN A 646 -11.68 -29.00 36.21
C GLN A 646 -12.79 -28.35 35.36
N LYS A 647 -13.04 -27.05 35.53
CA LYS A 647 -14.03 -26.30 34.73
C LYS A 647 -13.64 -26.24 33.25
N ALA A 648 -12.36 -26.06 32.92
CA ALA A 648 -11.90 -26.03 31.54
C ALA A 648 -12.14 -27.36 30.80
N LEU A 649 -11.89 -28.50 31.45
CA LEU A 649 -12.11 -29.83 30.88
C LEU A 649 -13.59 -30.16 30.64
N GLN A 650 -14.51 -29.52 31.35
CA GLN A 650 -15.96 -29.65 31.09
C GLN A 650 -16.37 -29.14 29.70
N TYR A 651 -15.73 -28.07 29.23
CA TYR A 651 -16.12 -27.38 27.99
C TYR A 651 -15.32 -27.81 26.76
N VAL A 652 -14.44 -28.81 26.88
CA VAL A 652 -13.65 -29.27 25.72
C VAL A 652 -14.50 -30.13 24.79
N LYS A 653 -14.65 -29.68 23.54
CA LYS A 653 -15.36 -30.41 22.49
C LYS A 653 -14.53 -31.60 22.00
N GLY A 654 -15.15 -32.78 21.91
CA GLY A 654 -14.57 -33.96 21.24
C GLY A 654 -13.95 -35.03 22.16
N VAL A 655 -14.01 -34.88 23.49
CA VAL A 655 -13.58 -35.90 24.46
C VAL A 655 -14.78 -36.36 25.29
N GLU A 656 -14.96 -37.68 25.43
CA GLU A 656 -16.00 -38.23 26.31
C GLU A 656 -15.72 -37.89 27.78
N THR A 657 -16.76 -37.50 28.54
CA THR A 657 -16.68 -37.17 29.97
C THR A 657 -15.86 -38.15 30.84
N PRO A 658 -15.98 -39.49 30.72
CA PRO A 658 -15.15 -40.41 31.51
C PRO A 658 -13.66 -40.34 31.15
N ARG A 659 -13.32 -40.06 29.89
CA ARG A 659 -11.94 -39.93 29.43
C ARG A 659 -11.32 -38.58 29.84
N ALA A 660 -12.12 -37.52 29.88
CA ALA A 660 -11.73 -36.23 30.45
C ALA A 660 -11.45 -36.33 31.97
N GLY A 661 -12.20 -37.17 32.70
CA GLY A 661 -11.95 -37.40 34.14
C GLY A 661 -10.63 -38.12 34.43
N ILE A 662 -10.26 -39.08 33.59
CA ILE A 662 -8.95 -39.76 33.66
C ILE A 662 -7.83 -38.78 33.29
N LEU A 663 -8.06 -37.87 32.33
CA LEU A 663 -7.11 -36.84 31.96
C LEU A 663 -6.88 -35.83 33.10
N LEU A 664 -7.94 -35.42 33.80
CA LEU A 664 -7.83 -34.55 34.97
C LEU A 664 -6.96 -35.20 36.06
N ALA A 665 -7.24 -36.45 36.41
CA ALA A 665 -6.44 -37.19 37.40
C ALA A 665 -4.97 -37.34 36.97
N ALA A 666 -4.72 -37.59 35.67
CA ALA A 666 -3.37 -37.65 35.14
C ALA A 666 -2.64 -36.30 35.16
N LEU A 667 -3.34 -35.18 34.87
CA LEU A 667 -2.76 -33.84 34.96
C LEU A 667 -2.40 -33.49 36.40
N LEU A 668 -3.28 -33.78 37.37
CA LEU A 668 -2.99 -33.55 38.79
C LEU A 668 -1.80 -34.39 39.28
N GLN A 669 -1.73 -35.66 38.89
CA GLN A 669 -0.60 -36.53 39.25
C GLN A 669 0.72 -36.02 38.66
N GLN A 670 0.71 -35.52 37.41
CA GLN A 670 1.91 -34.97 36.77
C GLN A 670 2.31 -33.62 37.36
N LEU A 671 1.36 -32.78 37.76
CA LEU A 671 1.65 -31.50 38.43
C LEU A 671 2.21 -31.71 39.84
N TYR A 672 1.74 -32.72 40.57
CA TYR A 672 2.30 -33.15 41.85
C TYR A 672 3.73 -33.69 41.67
N ALA A 673 3.96 -34.58 40.69
CA ALA A 673 5.30 -35.13 40.42
C ALA A 673 6.34 -34.10 39.94
N LEU A 674 5.90 -32.90 39.53
CA LEU A 674 6.75 -31.79 39.10
C LEU A 674 6.92 -30.72 40.20
N ASP A 675 6.46 -30.98 41.42
CA ASP A 675 6.48 -30.06 42.57
C ASP A 675 5.76 -28.71 42.29
N ILE A 676 4.74 -28.72 41.42
CA ILE A 676 3.94 -27.51 41.08
C ILE A 676 2.68 -27.41 41.94
N LEU A 677 2.08 -28.55 42.29
CA LEU A 677 0.95 -28.61 43.23
C LEU A 677 1.39 -29.38 44.46
N GLU A 678 1.16 -28.79 45.62
CA GLU A 678 1.40 -29.43 46.91
C GLU A 678 0.19 -30.27 47.31
N GLU A 679 0.41 -31.18 48.25
CA GLU A 679 -0.62 -32.07 48.78
C GLU A 679 -1.81 -31.29 49.37
N GLU A 680 -1.52 -30.26 50.17
CA GLU A 680 -2.53 -29.38 50.78
C GLU A 680 -3.43 -28.72 49.72
N GLY A 681 -2.88 -28.31 48.57
CA GLY A 681 -3.64 -27.70 47.48
C GLY A 681 -4.61 -28.67 46.79
N ILE A 682 -4.23 -29.95 46.63
CA ILE A 682 -5.08 -31.00 46.04
C ILE A 682 -6.18 -31.41 47.02
N LEU A 683 -5.84 -31.58 48.30
CA LEU A 683 -6.80 -31.90 49.36
C LEU A 683 -7.78 -30.73 49.62
N GLY A 684 -7.31 -29.50 49.51
CA GLY A 684 -8.12 -28.27 49.58
C GLY A 684 -9.17 -28.21 48.47
N TRP A 685 -8.77 -28.52 47.22
CA TRP A 685 -9.71 -28.64 46.10
C TRP A 685 -10.72 -29.78 46.28
N TRP A 686 -10.28 -30.91 46.85
CA TRP A 686 -11.17 -32.03 47.14
C TRP A 686 -12.24 -31.67 48.18
N LYS A 687 -11.93 -30.83 49.16
CA LYS A 687 -12.85 -30.35 50.20
C LYS A 687 -13.75 -29.19 49.74
N ASP A 688 -13.41 -28.49 48.65
CA ASP A 688 -14.20 -27.36 48.14
C ASP A 688 -15.57 -27.80 47.58
N THR A 689 -16.63 -27.09 47.99
CA THR A 689 -18.01 -27.31 47.58
C THR A 689 -18.25 -26.93 46.12
N ARG A 690 -17.46 -25.99 45.58
CA ARG A 690 -17.57 -25.50 44.20
C ARG A 690 -17.15 -26.53 43.15
N ALA A 691 -16.40 -27.56 43.56
CA ALA A 691 -16.01 -28.68 42.69
C ALA A 691 -17.17 -29.66 42.39
N VAL A 692 -18.34 -29.48 43.02
CA VAL A 692 -19.54 -30.35 42.93
C VAL A 692 -20.77 -29.58 42.38
N GLU A 693 -20.57 -28.38 41.82
CA GLU A 693 -21.66 -27.50 41.34
C GLU A 693 -22.54 -28.13 40.23
N ASN A 694 -21.98 -29.01 39.39
CA ASN A 694 -22.68 -29.64 38.26
C ASN A 694 -22.49 -31.16 38.25
N GLU A 695 -23.48 -31.92 37.76
CA GLU A 695 -23.42 -33.40 37.65
C GLU A 695 -22.19 -33.88 36.85
N THR A 696 -21.78 -33.14 35.81
CA THR A 696 -20.57 -33.41 35.01
C THR A 696 -19.28 -33.22 35.81
N LEU A 697 -19.19 -32.17 36.62
CA LEU A 697 -18.03 -31.90 37.48
C LEU A 697 -17.86 -32.97 38.55
N THR A 698 -18.97 -33.49 39.10
CA THR A 698 -18.98 -34.61 40.04
C THR A 698 -18.41 -35.88 39.40
N THR A 699 -18.81 -36.21 38.17
CA THR A 699 -18.27 -37.40 37.47
C THR A 699 -16.77 -37.29 37.14
N LEU A 700 -16.26 -36.07 36.90
CA LEU A 700 -14.83 -35.81 36.71
C LEU A 700 -14.05 -35.96 38.03
N LYS A 701 -14.62 -35.45 39.13
CA LYS A 701 -14.06 -35.53 40.48
C LYS A 701 -13.97 -36.98 40.97
N GLU A 702 -15.00 -37.80 40.75
CA GLU A 702 -15.02 -39.22 41.17
C GLU A 702 -13.86 -40.05 40.61
N LYS A 703 -13.35 -39.72 39.42
CA LYS A 703 -12.20 -40.42 38.82
C LYS A 703 -10.85 -40.05 39.44
N SER A 704 -10.78 -38.94 40.18
CA SER A 704 -9.58 -38.51 40.91
C SER A 704 -9.54 -39.07 42.35
N LYS A 705 -10.58 -39.80 42.78
CA LYS A 705 -10.70 -40.37 44.13
C LYS A 705 -9.54 -41.30 44.51
N VAL A 706 -9.05 -42.10 43.56
CA VAL A 706 -7.92 -43.03 43.79
C VAL A 706 -6.61 -42.30 44.06
N LEU A 707 -6.42 -41.11 43.45
CA LEU A 707 -5.24 -40.28 43.68
C LEU A 707 -5.32 -39.60 45.05
N VAL A 708 -6.50 -39.11 45.44
CA VAL A 708 -6.73 -38.46 46.74
C VAL A 708 -6.62 -39.46 47.89
N GLU A 709 -7.21 -40.66 47.77
CA GLU A 709 -7.06 -41.72 48.78
C GLU A 709 -5.59 -42.18 48.92
N TRP A 710 -4.79 -42.08 47.86
CA TRP A 710 -3.36 -42.37 47.95
C TRP A 710 -2.59 -41.28 48.69
N LEU A 711 -2.93 -40.00 48.45
CA LEU A 711 -2.34 -38.86 49.17
C LEU A 711 -2.71 -38.89 50.66
N GLU A 712 -4.00 -39.04 51.00
CA GLU A 712 -4.47 -39.13 52.40
C GLU A 712 -3.81 -40.27 53.19
N ASN A 713 -3.50 -41.42 52.55
CA ASN A 713 -2.78 -42.52 53.21
C ASN A 713 -1.25 -42.31 53.27
N ALA A 714 -0.68 -41.47 52.39
CA ALA A 714 0.74 -41.12 52.43
C ALA A 714 1.02 -40.11 53.56
N GLU A 715 0.11 -39.18 53.81
CA GLU A 715 0.14 -38.24 54.94
C GLU A 715 0.13 -38.99 56.29
N GLU A 716 -0.69 -40.05 56.43
CA GLU A 716 -0.73 -40.89 57.64
C GLU A 716 0.59 -41.68 57.88
N GLU A 717 1.37 -42.02 56.84
CA GLU A 717 2.65 -42.73 56.99
C GLU A 717 3.83 -41.81 57.34
N ASP A 718 3.81 -40.53 56.93
CA ASP A 718 4.86 -39.55 57.26
C ASP A 718 4.70 -39.01 58.70
N ASP A 719 3.47 -38.79 59.19
CA ASP A 719 3.19 -38.39 60.59
C ASP A 719 3.59 -39.49 61.59
N ASP A 720 3.46 -40.78 61.22
CA ASP A 720 3.88 -41.92 62.04
C ASP A 720 5.42 -42.06 62.14
N SER A 721 6.19 -41.33 61.32
CA SER A 721 7.66 -41.41 61.30
C SER A 721 8.36 -40.35 62.17
N GLU A 722 7.65 -39.29 62.60
CA GLU A 722 8.20 -38.28 63.53
C GLU A 722 8.05 -38.67 65.01
N GLU A 723 7.22 -39.67 65.36
CA GLU A 723 7.06 -40.12 66.76
C GLU A 723 8.06 -41.22 67.22
N GLU A 724 8.90 -41.77 66.34
CA GLU A 724 9.92 -42.79 66.71
C GLU A 724 11.37 -42.26 66.74
N SER A 725 11.63 -41.05 67.23
CA SER A 725 13.02 -40.59 67.49
C SER A 725 13.33 -39.93 68.84
N ASP A 726 12.42 -39.95 69.80
CA ASP A 726 12.64 -39.39 71.15
C ASP A 726 12.63 -40.47 72.27
N ASP A 727 13.54 -41.44 72.18
CA ASP A 727 13.94 -42.29 73.31
C ASP A 727 15.49 -42.47 73.35
N GLU A 728 16.20 -41.41 73.76
CA GLU A 728 17.46 -41.45 74.56
C GLU A 728 17.59 -40.25 75.52
#